data_AF-A0A2W4RR13-F1
#
_entry.id   AF-A0A2W4RR13-F1
#
_cell.length_a   1.000
_cell.length_b   1.000
_cell.length_c   1.000
_cell.angle_alpha   90.00
_cell.angle_beta   90.00
_cell.angle_gamma   90.00
#
_symmetry.space_group_name_H-M   'P 1'
#
loop_
_entity.id
_entity.type
_entity.pdbx_description
1 polymer ?
#
loop_
_entity_poly.entity_id
_entity_poly.type
_entity_poly.pdbx_seq_one_letter_code
_entity_poly.pdbx_strand_id
1 'polypeptide(L)'
;MNGAPKVFISSTVTDLKEFRDKAKAAAIRSGFLPIMNKDWAAKDNKPLDECMARVDDTHLTVAIVAHRYGWVPEGQPDHKSICRLECERTVRQDNRKALLVFVVDETAPWPDDKKEAYRLTEAALQGKYDLIPALALEVQRNTAALQEFKTWLTQNRIRAMFATSEELERKVESALKDWLVNNPSFAPIAKSQAKAQANPERYLAQLYEECAHIDIRGLHVGSGKAHRFPIADLYIELDITGGGKLKNTLGHPRRVVVGDPGAGKTTFLRWIAHTLAGDRLGVTDKAAEKLLGLTRPLLPVFVSIAEWLEHVAHMKTDSVSKTESVCGSSWKGVGDAGQQSMQPPTTTKNPQWLVHFLDSQSASREWGLDATWFKERLNQGDCLLLFDGLDEASDRKTREFATELLEAVAATWKQCPILVTSRPSGYQDRSVLPNFQPSTIEALNDHAVETFLDRWSRALHPTDTKVAEAHRLELLQALNGRPNIRRLARNTVMLTALAVVHWNEKRLPEQRAELYESILLWLSRSRELRPGRAGPERSLEVLRTLALAMQNVEGGRKVQVTRHWAAEQIADLFPDEPARPTRFSKPSRSIALAEKFLEEEELDSGIIVRRGNEVRFWHLSFQEYLAARAIGGLSEQSQRALLFGTYKRLYEPEWREVGQLLGGVLYEQGRKKVDVLITAVLDELYGNGGSQSKPPNLADQARAVGLLDGIVRDLSPYQYQPSDPRYRQTFTEVMRIFEPEPSKSVPIKLRIETAEALGRAGDPRLVDDKLRWVEIPGGKFLMGAQQQDSSTSNYEPDAYDDELPPHWVEVDSFNIGRYPVTVQEYAVFIEDDGYAESRWWLPKEFGRRQQPEDWQKQVEHQNRPVVGVSWFEAMAYCLWLTDRLRRLGQLKPTESIRLPTEAEWEWAARGNTPRRYPWGDAEPKAERLNFNSQVGSPTPVGVYPLGATPEDVLDLAGNVLEWCADGYDGGYYQACHSQGTVKNPTGQGTGAARVVRGGSWSYYAGSCRSACRNDGDPDGRDGYTGFRCARVQS
;
A
#
# COMPACT_ATOMS: atom_id res chain seq x y z
N MET A 1 8.84 53.18 -34.83
CA MET A 1 8.01 52.13 -34.20
C MET A 1 8.19 50.86 -35.03
N ASN A 2 9.08 49.94 -34.66
CA ASN A 2 9.27 48.71 -35.45
C ASN A 2 8.79 47.51 -34.63
N GLY A 3 7.49 47.23 -34.75
CA GLY A 3 6.89 46.01 -34.22
C GLY A 3 7.25 44.78 -35.05
N ALA A 4 6.91 43.60 -34.52
CA ALA A 4 7.05 42.32 -35.20
C ALA A 4 6.41 42.33 -36.61
N PRO A 5 6.99 41.63 -37.60
CA PRO A 5 6.36 41.49 -38.90
C PRO A 5 5.03 40.73 -38.76
N LYS A 6 3.93 41.41 -39.07
CA LYS A 6 2.56 40.87 -39.06
C LYS A 6 2.23 40.14 -40.37
N VAL A 7 1.70 38.92 -40.28
CA VAL A 7 1.21 38.14 -41.41
C VAL A 7 -0.29 37.90 -41.28
N PHE A 8 -1.04 38.20 -42.35
CA PHE A 8 -2.46 37.87 -42.42
C PHE A 8 -2.64 36.47 -43.00
N ILE A 9 -3.40 35.60 -42.34
CA ILE A 9 -3.68 34.25 -42.84
C ILE A 9 -5.13 34.17 -43.30
N SER A 10 -5.30 34.09 -44.62
CA SER A 10 -6.57 33.97 -45.32
C SER A 10 -6.78 32.55 -45.85
N SER A 11 -8.04 32.12 -45.93
CA SER A 11 -8.40 30.83 -46.52
C SER A 11 -9.84 30.83 -47.01
N THR A 12 -10.17 29.99 -47.99
CA THR A 12 -11.53 29.98 -48.55
C THR A 12 -12.63 29.53 -47.56
N VAL A 13 -12.45 28.48 -46.74
CA VAL A 13 -13.55 27.95 -45.85
C VAL A 13 -13.06 27.46 -44.48
N THR A 14 -13.98 27.35 -43.51
CA THR A 14 -13.78 26.89 -42.13
C THR A 14 -13.14 25.50 -42.00
N ASP A 15 -13.39 24.59 -42.94
CA ASP A 15 -12.86 23.22 -43.05
C ASP A 15 -11.33 23.16 -43.21
N LEU A 16 -10.70 24.27 -43.61
CA LEU A 16 -9.24 24.45 -43.62
C LEU A 16 -8.66 24.86 -42.25
N LYS A 17 -9.37 24.57 -41.13
CA LYS A 17 -8.89 24.95 -39.78
C LYS A 17 -7.53 24.38 -39.46
N GLU A 18 -7.33 23.09 -39.70
CA GLU A 18 -6.05 22.42 -39.49
C GLU A 18 -4.92 23.08 -40.27
N PHE A 19 -5.13 23.34 -41.57
CA PHE A 19 -4.18 24.00 -42.46
C PHE A 19 -3.85 25.44 -42.02
N ARG A 20 -4.85 26.20 -41.55
CA ARG A 20 -4.63 27.53 -40.98
C ARG A 20 -3.84 27.48 -39.67
N ASP A 21 -4.14 26.52 -38.80
CA ASP A 21 -3.44 26.35 -37.52
C ASP A 21 -1.97 25.98 -37.76
N LYS A 22 -1.70 25.16 -38.77
CA LYS A 22 -0.35 24.81 -39.26
C LYS A 22 0.38 26.01 -39.87
N ALA A 23 -0.28 26.80 -40.71
CA ALA A 23 0.28 28.05 -41.23
C ALA A 23 0.55 29.08 -40.12
N LYS A 24 -0.32 29.15 -39.10
CA LYS A 24 -0.14 29.98 -37.91
C LYS A 24 1.08 29.54 -37.10
N ALA A 25 1.25 28.24 -36.89
CA ALA A 25 2.42 27.68 -36.21
C ALA A 25 3.72 27.98 -36.97
N ALA A 26 3.72 27.80 -38.29
CA ALA A 26 4.85 28.17 -39.15
C ALA A 26 5.21 29.66 -39.07
N ALA A 27 4.20 30.54 -39.05
CA ALA A 27 4.39 31.98 -38.87
C ALA A 27 5.03 32.33 -37.53
N ILE A 28 4.53 31.75 -36.43
CA ILE A 28 5.07 31.98 -35.07
C ILE A 28 6.52 31.51 -34.98
N ARG A 29 6.83 30.29 -35.45
CA ARG A 29 8.21 29.77 -35.48
C ARG A 29 9.15 30.63 -36.33
N SER A 30 8.62 31.25 -37.37
CA SER A 30 9.37 32.18 -38.23
C SER A 30 9.50 33.60 -37.65
N GLY A 31 8.99 33.84 -36.44
CA GLY A 31 9.07 35.14 -35.76
C GLY A 31 8.06 36.19 -36.25
N PHE A 32 6.97 35.75 -36.89
CA PHE A 32 5.89 36.63 -37.33
C PHE A 32 4.74 36.65 -36.32
N LEU A 33 4.00 37.77 -36.29
CA LEU A 33 2.73 37.87 -35.56
C LEU A 33 1.58 37.48 -36.50
N PRO A 34 0.94 36.31 -36.33
CA PRO A 34 -0.18 35.91 -37.18
C PRO A 34 -1.46 36.67 -36.80
N ILE A 35 -2.09 37.27 -37.80
CA ILE A 35 -3.40 37.91 -37.72
C ILE A 35 -4.41 37.03 -38.45
N MET A 36 -5.46 36.60 -37.74
CA MET A 36 -6.50 35.70 -38.24
C MET A 36 -7.88 36.30 -37.98
N ASN A 37 -8.88 35.89 -38.76
CA ASN A 37 -10.26 36.36 -38.65
C ASN A 37 -11.11 35.68 -37.57
N LYS A 38 -10.55 34.79 -36.71
CA LYS A 38 -11.35 34.09 -35.71
C LYS A 38 -11.25 34.76 -34.33
N ASP A 39 -12.28 35.55 -34.00
CA ASP A 39 -12.93 35.65 -32.68
C ASP A 39 -14.17 36.57 -32.80
N TRP A 40 -15.18 36.13 -33.56
CA TRP A 40 -16.47 36.84 -33.65
C TRP A 40 -17.42 36.26 -32.60
N ALA A 41 -17.44 36.87 -31.42
CA ALA A 41 -18.61 36.79 -30.54
C ALA A 41 -19.72 37.63 -31.19
N ALA A 42 -20.94 37.09 -31.26
CA ALA A 42 -22.07 37.74 -31.89
C ALA A 42 -22.27 39.18 -31.37
N LYS A 43 -21.92 40.19 -32.16
CA LYS A 43 -22.48 41.56 -32.13
C LYS A 43 -22.04 42.41 -33.34
N ASP A 44 -23.07 42.90 -34.03
CA ASP A 44 -23.18 44.03 -34.95
C ASP A 44 -22.35 44.11 -36.25
N ASN A 45 -23.10 44.36 -37.33
CA ASN A 45 -22.72 44.27 -38.74
C ASN A 45 -21.62 45.26 -39.17
N LYS A 46 -20.45 44.73 -39.58
CA LYS A 46 -19.80 44.90 -40.92
C LYS A 46 -18.50 44.07 -41.03
N PRO A 47 -18.59 42.73 -41.18
CA PRO A 47 -17.41 41.85 -41.20
C PRO A 47 -16.39 42.12 -42.30
N LEU A 48 -16.86 42.63 -43.43
CA LEU A 48 -16.00 42.90 -44.59
C LEU A 48 -15.02 44.06 -44.32
N ASP A 49 -15.50 45.17 -43.76
CA ASP A 49 -14.67 46.37 -43.53
C ASP A 49 -13.56 46.08 -42.52
N GLU A 50 -13.85 45.30 -41.48
CA GLU A 50 -12.86 44.90 -40.47
C GLU A 50 -11.80 43.96 -41.05
N CYS A 51 -12.22 42.96 -41.85
CA CYS A 51 -11.26 42.07 -42.52
C CYS A 51 -10.34 42.85 -43.46
N MET A 52 -10.88 43.81 -44.22
CA MET A 52 -10.07 44.69 -45.07
C MET A 52 -9.11 45.56 -44.25
N ALA A 53 -9.55 46.11 -43.12
CA ALA A 53 -8.68 46.90 -42.24
C ALA A 53 -7.54 46.07 -41.63
N ARG A 54 -7.80 44.80 -41.30
CA ARG A 54 -6.77 43.87 -40.79
C ARG A 54 -5.75 43.50 -41.87
N VAL A 55 -6.19 43.25 -43.10
CA VAL A 55 -5.28 43.10 -44.25
C VAL A 55 -4.47 44.39 -44.47
N ASP A 56 -5.06 45.54 -44.24
CA ASP A 56 -4.39 46.83 -44.35
C ASP A 56 -3.25 47.00 -43.30
N ASP A 57 -3.37 46.40 -42.11
CA ASP A 57 -2.39 46.46 -41.00
C ASP A 57 -1.29 45.37 -41.06
N THR A 58 -1.27 44.49 -42.06
CA THR A 58 -0.23 43.45 -42.21
C THR A 58 0.82 43.78 -43.26
N HIS A 59 1.97 43.08 -43.18
CA HIS A 59 3.09 43.26 -44.11
C HIS A 59 2.99 42.29 -45.30
N LEU A 60 2.35 41.15 -45.10
CA LEU A 60 2.11 40.14 -46.12
C LEU A 60 0.86 39.32 -45.81
N THR A 61 0.30 38.71 -46.84
CA THR A 61 -0.86 37.82 -46.75
C THR A 61 -0.48 36.41 -47.21
N VAL A 62 -0.81 35.40 -46.40
CA VAL A 62 -0.78 33.99 -46.78
C VAL A 62 -2.20 33.58 -47.15
N ALA A 63 -2.42 33.14 -48.38
CA ALA A 63 -3.72 32.70 -48.88
C ALA A 63 -3.71 31.19 -49.12
N ILE A 64 -4.64 30.47 -48.49
CA ILE A 64 -4.79 29.01 -48.59
C ILE A 64 -6.09 28.69 -49.32
N VAL A 65 -6.00 28.07 -50.51
CA VAL A 65 -7.15 27.81 -51.39
C VAL A 65 -7.29 26.33 -51.69
N ALA A 66 -8.45 25.77 -51.36
CA ALA A 66 -8.77 24.36 -51.60
C ALA A 66 -9.98 24.18 -52.56
N HIS A 67 -10.91 23.28 -52.23
CA HIS A 67 -12.03 22.86 -53.10
C HIS A 67 -13.39 23.53 -52.80
N ARG A 68 -13.42 24.52 -51.90
CA ARG A 68 -14.62 25.33 -51.62
C ARG A 68 -14.35 26.80 -51.86
N TYR A 69 -15.37 27.53 -52.33
CA TYR A 69 -15.21 28.93 -52.79
C TYR A 69 -15.06 29.94 -51.65
N GLY A 70 -15.79 29.71 -50.56
CA GLY A 70 -15.79 30.58 -49.39
C GLY A 70 -17.06 31.38 -49.20
N TRP A 71 -17.14 32.02 -48.03
CA TRP A 71 -18.26 32.88 -47.69
C TRP A 71 -18.26 34.14 -48.56
N VAL A 72 -19.41 34.46 -49.14
CA VAL A 72 -19.65 35.66 -49.94
C VAL A 72 -20.45 36.64 -49.08
N PRO A 73 -19.95 37.87 -48.82
CA PRO A 73 -20.69 38.85 -48.04
C PRO A 73 -22.04 39.22 -48.67
N GLU A 74 -23.07 39.43 -47.85
CA GLU A 74 -24.38 39.89 -48.31
C GLU A 74 -24.28 41.26 -48.98
N GLY A 75 -24.99 41.44 -50.12
CA GLY A 75 -24.99 42.70 -50.88
C GLY A 75 -23.74 42.96 -51.73
N GLN A 76 -22.81 42.00 -51.83
CA GLN A 76 -21.59 42.14 -52.62
C GLN A 76 -21.92 41.92 -54.13
N PRO A 77 -21.78 42.96 -54.99
CA PRO A 77 -22.34 42.95 -56.35
C PRO A 77 -21.64 41.97 -57.31
N ASP A 78 -20.38 41.62 -57.04
CA ASP A 78 -19.56 40.75 -57.90
C ASP A 78 -19.56 39.27 -57.44
N HIS A 79 -20.35 38.93 -56.42
CA HIS A 79 -20.36 37.64 -55.73
C HIS A 79 -18.98 37.05 -55.35
N LYS A 80 -17.98 37.89 -55.05
CA LYS A 80 -16.64 37.46 -54.65
C LYS A 80 -16.61 37.03 -53.19
N SER A 81 -15.93 35.90 -52.92
CA SER A 81 -15.71 35.44 -51.55
C SER A 81 -14.78 36.38 -50.77
N ILE A 82 -14.88 36.36 -49.44
CA ILE A 82 -14.05 37.20 -48.57
C ILE A 82 -12.55 36.94 -48.79
N CYS A 83 -12.15 35.68 -48.96
CA CYS A 83 -10.77 35.29 -49.28
C CYS A 83 -10.29 35.91 -50.59
N ARG A 84 -11.13 35.94 -51.63
CA ARG A 84 -10.81 36.61 -52.90
C ARG A 84 -10.65 38.12 -52.72
N LEU A 85 -11.53 38.74 -51.94
CA LEU A 85 -11.44 40.18 -51.64
C LEU A 85 -10.17 40.53 -50.85
N GLU A 86 -9.77 39.70 -49.87
CA GLU A 86 -8.54 39.87 -49.10
C GLU A 86 -7.28 39.76 -49.99
N CYS A 87 -7.28 38.81 -50.93
CA CYS A 87 -6.21 38.66 -51.91
C CYS A 87 -6.16 39.84 -52.88
N GLU A 88 -7.29 40.24 -53.47
CA GLU A 88 -7.36 41.41 -54.35
C GLU A 88 -6.95 42.70 -53.62
N ARG A 89 -7.35 42.86 -52.36
CA ARG A 89 -6.97 44.01 -51.52
C ARG A 89 -5.47 44.06 -51.27
N THR A 90 -4.84 42.91 -51.01
CA THR A 90 -3.39 42.78 -50.85
C THR A 90 -2.65 43.25 -52.12
N VAL A 91 -3.15 42.91 -53.31
CA VAL A 91 -2.53 43.24 -54.60
C VAL A 91 -2.80 44.67 -55.07
N ARG A 92 -3.98 45.24 -54.76
CA ARG A 92 -4.35 46.61 -55.18
C ARG A 92 -3.54 47.72 -54.48
N GLN A 93 -2.91 47.46 -53.34
CA GLN A 93 -2.09 48.43 -52.62
C GLN A 93 -0.66 48.48 -53.18
N ASP A 94 -0.51 49.23 -54.28
CA ASP A 94 0.73 49.88 -54.74
C ASP A 94 2.05 49.08 -54.50
N ASN A 95 2.09 47.83 -54.97
CA ASN A 95 3.26 46.93 -55.03
C ASN A 95 4.06 46.69 -53.71
N ARG A 96 3.56 47.06 -52.53
CA ARG A 96 4.33 46.95 -51.27
C ARG A 96 4.07 45.69 -50.44
N LYS A 97 2.92 45.02 -50.57
CA LYS A 97 2.59 43.83 -49.78
C LYS A 97 2.75 42.55 -50.60
N ALA A 98 3.39 41.54 -50.00
CA ALA A 98 3.52 40.24 -50.65
C ALA A 98 2.27 39.39 -50.43
N LEU A 99 1.77 38.78 -51.51
CA LEU A 99 0.75 37.74 -51.46
C LEU A 99 1.43 36.38 -51.66
N LEU A 100 1.37 35.52 -50.66
CA LEU A 100 1.91 34.15 -50.67
C LEU A 100 0.76 33.17 -50.82
N VAL A 101 0.58 32.63 -52.03
CA VAL A 101 -0.56 31.77 -52.37
C VAL A 101 -0.17 30.30 -52.33
N PHE A 102 -0.97 29.51 -51.61
CA PHE A 102 -0.88 28.05 -51.54
C PHE A 102 -2.19 27.44 -52.01
N VAL A 103 -2.13 26.59 -53.04
CA VAL A 103 -3.31 25.96 -53.65
C VAL A 103 -3.22 24.45 -53.48
N VAL A 104 -4.33 23.80 -53.12
CA VAL A 104 -4.37 22.33 -53.05
C VAL A 104 -4.05 21.72 -54.41
N ASP A 105 -3.29 20.63 -54.42
CA ASP A 105 -3.06 19.83 -55.63
C ASP A 105 -4.35 19.13 -56.08
N GLU A 106 -4.73 19.28 -57.35
CA GLU A 106 -5.96 18.68 -57.89
C GLU A 106 -5.91 17.15 -57.91
N THR A 107 -4.71 16.57 -57.86
CA THR A 107 -4.48 15.12 -57.80
C THR A 107 -4.36 14.59 -56.36
N ALA A 108 -4.32 15.48 -55.36
CA ALA A 108 -4.21 15.05 -53.97
C ALA A 108 -5.50 14.37 -53.49
N PRO A 109 -5.39 13.29 -52.68
CA PRO A 109 -6.55 12.68 -52.06
C PRO A 109 -7.19 13.69 -51.08
N TRP A 110 -8.36 14.20 -51.44
CA TRP A 110 -9.10 15.18 -50.64
C TRP A 110 -10.48 14.67 -50.26
N PRO A 111 -10.90 14.80 -48.97
CA PRO A 111 -12.20 14.33 -48.52
C PRO A 111 -13.35 14.94 -49.34
N ASP A 112 -14.27 14.10 -49.81
CA ASP A 112 -15.41 14.54 -50.63
C ASP A 112 -16.34 15.47 -49.87
N ASP A 113 -16.49 15.24 -48.56
CA ASP A 113 -17.29 16.08 -47.66
C ASP A 113 -16.78 17.53 -47.59
N LYS A 114 -15.50 17.76 -47.92
CA LYS A 114 -14.86 19.08 -47.97
C LYS A 114 -14.86 19.72 -49.36
N LYS A 115 -15.60 19.20 -50.34
CA LYS A 115 -15.74 19.81 -51.68
C LYS A 115 -17.03 20.64 -51.78
N GLU A 116 -17.06 21.66 -52.65
CA GLU A 116 -18.22 22.54 -52.84
C GLU A 116 -19.49 21.75 -53.21
N ALA A 117 -19.36 20.73 -54.08
CA ALA A 117 -20.48 19.91 -54.55
C ALA A 117 -21.16 19.09 -53.43
N TYR A 118 -20.42 18.74 -52.37
CA TYR A 118 -20.97 17.95 -51.27
C TYR A 118 -21.99 18.71 -50.41
N ARG A 119 -22.05 20.05 -50.51
CA ARG A 119 -23.09 20.86 -49.85
C ARG A 119 -24.52 20.41 -50.26
N LEU A 120 -24.69 19.90 -51.48
CA LEU A 120 -25.96 19.32 -51.94
C LEU A 120 -26.26 17.99 -51.24
N THR A 121 -25.24 17.13 -51.10
CA THR A 121 -25.34 15.87 -50.36
C THR A 121 -25.62 16.12 -48.88
N GLU A 122 -24.95 17.09 -48.27
CA GLU A 122 -25.15 17.49 -46.87
C GLU A 122 -26.58 18.01 -46.62
N ALA A 123 -27.11 18.86 -47.50
CA ALA A 123 -28.49 19.33 -47.41
C ALA A 123 -29.51 18.18 -47.55
N ALA A 124 -29.26 17.23 -48.46
CA ALA A 124 -30.09 16.04 -48.63
C ALA A 124 -30.03 15.10 -47.40
N LEU A 125 -28.84 14.88 -46.83
CA LEU A 125 -28.66 14.08 -45.60
C LEU A 125 -29.33 14.73 -44.38
N GLN A 126 -29.41 16.06 -44.34
CA GLN A 126 -30.10 16.83 -43.30
C GLN A 126 -31.62 16.99 -43.57
N GLY A 127 -32.17 16.35 -44.61
CA GLY A 127 -33.60 16.41 -44.94
C GLY A 127 -34.09 17.75 -45.49
N LYS A 128 -33.19 18.65 -45.93
CA LYS A 128 -33.51 20.01 -46.40
C LYS A 128 -33.79 20.05 -47.91
N TYR A 129 -34.69 19.18 -48.39
CA TYR A 129 -34.95 19.01 -49.82
C TYR A 129 -35.47 20.28 -50.52
N ASP A 130 -36.26 21.10 -49.82
CA ASP A 130 -36.85 22.33 -50.36
C ASP A 130 -35.81 23.41 -50.70
N LEU A 131 -34.61 23.34 -50.09
CA LEU A 131 -33.52 24.29 -50.31
C LEU A 131 -32.57 23.83 -51.42
N ILE A 132 -32.68 22.58 -51.89
CA ILE A 132 -31.76 21.99 -52.87
C ILE A 132 -31.76 22.75 -54.21
N PRO A 133 -32.90 23.19 -54.79
CA PRO A 133 -32.89 23.91 -56.07
C PRO A 133 -32.10 25.22 -56.01
N ALA A 134 -32.30 26.02 -54.95
CA ALA A 134 -31.58 27.27 -54.75
C ALA A 134 -30.09 27.03 -54.44
N LEU A 135 -29.79 26.03 -53.61
CA LEU A 135 -28.43 25.65 -53.26
C LEU A 135 -27.66 25.08 -54.47
N ALA A 136 -28.32 24.37 -55.39
CA ALA A 136 -27.70 23.85 -56.61
C ALA A 136 -27.22 24.97 -57.53
N LEU A 137 -28.02 26.02 -57.70
CA LEU A 137 -27.62 27.23 -58.44
C LEU A 137 -26.45 27.94 -57.75
N GLU A 138 -26.46 28.02 -56.42
CA GLU A 138 -25.36 28.61 -55.65
C GLU A 138 -24.06 27.80 -55.78
N VAL A 139 -24.13 26.48 -55.64
CA VAL A 139 -22.98 25.55 -55.78
C VAL A 139 -22.40 25.64 -57.19
N GLN A 140 -23.24 25.69 -58.23
CA GLN A 140 -22.78 25.86 -59.61
C GLN A 140 -22.04 27.19 -59.79
N ARG A 141 -22.61 28.30 -59.29
CA ARG A 141 -21.98 29.62 -59.33
C ARG A 141 -20.64 29.64 -58.58
N ASN A 142 -20.62 29.12 -57.35
CA ASN A 142 -19.42 29.09 -56.51
C ASN A 142 -18.32 28.22 -57.10
N THR A 143 -18.67 27.10 -57.75
CA THR A 143 -17.71 26.23 -58.43
C THR A 143 -17.06 26.97 -59.60
N ALA A 144 -17.84 27.69 -60.41
CA ALA A 144 -17.31 28.50 -61.51
C ALA A 144 -16.42 29.65 -60.98
N ALA A 145 -16.88 30.36 -59.94
CA ALA A 145 -16.15 31.47 -59.34
C ALA A 145 -14.86 31.02 -58.62
N LEU A 146 -14.82 29.81 -58.06
CA LEU A 146 -13.61 29.21 -57.48
C LEU A 146 -12.58 28.89 -58.55
N GLN A 147 -13.00 28.38 -59.70
CA GLN A 147 -12.10 28.14 -60.83
C GLN A 147 -11.52 29.48 -61.31
N GLU A 148 -12.38 30.47 -61.55
CA GLU A 148 -11.94 31.82 -61.92
C GLU A 148 -10.96 32.41 -60.91
N PHE A 149 -11.20 32.23 -59.61
CA PHE A 149 -10.31 32.69 -58.56
C PHE A 149 -8.95 31.96 -58.56
N LYS A 150 -8.94 30.63 -58.71
CA LYS A 150 -7.69 29.86 -58.88
C LYS A 150 -6.90 30.35 -60.09
N THR A 151 -7.58 30.61 -61.21
CA THR A 151 -6.96 31.15 -62.43
C THR A 151 -6.37 32.55 -62.19
N TRP A 152 -7.09 33.42 -61.49
CA TRP A 152 -6.60 34.75 -61.12
C TRP A 152 -5.36 34.69 -60.20
N LEU A 153 -5.33 33.75 -59.25
CA LEU A 153 -4.17 33.52 -58.38
C LEU A 153 -2.94 33.05 -59.16
N THR A 154 -3.13 32.19 -60.17
CA THR A 154 -2.05 31.76 -61.08
C THR A 154 -1.42 32.95 -61.80
N GLN A 155 -2.24 33.88 -62.30
CA GLN A 155 -1.77 35.09 -62.99
C GLN A 155 -1.01 36.05 -62.04
N ASN A 156 -1.32 36.01 -60.75
CA ASN A 156 -0.68 36.83 -59.71
C ASN A 156 0.42 36.10 -58.93
N ARG A 157 1.00 35.04 -59.52
CA ARG A 157 2.07 34.15 -59.01
C ARG A 157 1.67 33.29 -57.81
N ILE A 158 1.38 32.01 -58.06
CA ILE A 158 1.29 30.96 -57.04
C ILE A 158 2.67 30.72 -56.41
N ARG A 159 2.73 30.57 -55.08
CA ARG A 159 3.98 30.24 -54.37
C ARG A 159 4.26 28.74 -54.40
N ALA A 160 3.27 27.90 -54.09
CA ALA A 160 3.38 26.44 -54.18
C ALA A 160 2.01 25.74 -54.15
N MET A 161 1.96 24.51 -54.68
CA MET A 161 0.83 23.59 -54.46
C MET A 161 1.04 22.75 -53.18
N PHE A 162 0.01 22.17 -52.57
CA PHE A 162 0.15 21.28 -51.41
C PHE A 162 -0.87 20.13 -51.42
N ALA A 163 -0.50 18.97 -50.86
CA ALA A 163 -1.37 17.81 -50.69
C ALA A 163 -1.75 17.56 -49.22
N THR A 164 -0.86 17.85 -48.26
CA THR A 164 -1.11 17.64 -46.82
C THR A 164 -0.86 18.90 -45.98
N SER A 165 -1.31 18.90 -44.73
CA SER A 165 -1.17 20.05 -43.83
C SER A 165 0.29 20.24 -43.37
N GLU A 166 1.06 19.16 -43.22
CA GLU A 166 2.52 19.17 -42.95
C GLU A 166 3.31 19.72 -44.13
N GLU A 167 2.90 19.38 -45.36
CA GLU A 167 3.52 19.91 -46.56
C GLU A 167 3.28 21.41 -46.69
N LEU A 168 2.03 21.85 -46.44
CA LEU A 168 1.70 23.27 -46.37
C LEU A 168 2.54 23.98 -45.30
N GLU A 169 2.66 23.42 -44.10
CA GLU A 169 3.41 23.99 -42.99
C GLU A 169 4.87 24.30 -43.38
N ARG A 170 5.56 23.31 -43.97
CA ARG A 170 6.95 23.48 -44.45
C ARG A 170 7.05 24.53 -45.56
N LYS A 171 6.09 24.54 -46.49
CA LYS A 171 6.07 25.47 -47.64
C LYS A 171 5.78 26.91 -47.21
N VAL A 172 4.88 27.10 -46.25
CA VAL A 172 4.62 28.41 -45.62
C VAL A 172 5.86 28.90 -44.87
N GLU A 173 6.47 28.05 -44.05
CA GLU A 173 7.68 28.40 -43.30
C GLU A 173 8.83 28.82 -44.23
N SER A 174 9.05 28.06 -45.30
CA SER A 174 10.05 28.39 -46.33
C SER A 174 9.75 29.74 -47.00
N ALA A 175 8.51 29.97 -47.42
CA ALA A 175 8.12 31.21 -48.08
C ALA A 175 8.25 32.45 -47.17
N LEU A 176 7.99 32.31 -45.86
CA LEU A 176 8.18 33.38 -44.88
C LEU A 176 9.67 33.68 -44.66
N LYS A 177 10.52 32.66 -44.63
CA LYS A 177 11.98 32.83 -44.56
C LYS A 177 12.50 33.56 -45.80
N ASP A 178 12.05 33.17 -46.99
CA ASP A 178 12.40 33.86 -48.24
C ASP A 178 11.92 35.31 -48.25
N TRP A 179 10.75 35.59 -47.67
CA TRP A 179 10.26 36.96 -47.53
C TRP A 179 11.17 37.79 -46.60
N LEU A 180 11.64 37.23 -45.48
CA LEU A 180 12.58 37.92 -44.58
C LEU A 180 13.94 38.19 -45.25
N VAL A 181 14.41 37.30 -46.12
CA VAL A 181 15.64 37.52 -46.92
C VAL A 181 15.48 38.74 -47.83
N ASN A 182 14.31 38.88 -48.46
CA ASN A 182 14.00 40.01 -49.33
C ASN A 182 13.61 41.29 -48.54
N ASN A 183 13.39 41.20 -47.23
CA ASN A 183 12.99 42.30 -46.35
C ASN A 183 13.89 42.36 -45.09
N PRO A 184 15.19 42.67 -45.22
CA PRO A 184 16.19 42.48 -44.17
C PRO A 184 15.97 43.33 -42.90
N SER A 185 15.18 44.40 -42.97
CA SER A 185 14.81 45.24 -41.83
C SER A 185 13.98 44.50 -40.76
N PHE A 186 13.30 43.40 -41.11
CA PHE A 186 12.46 42.61 -40.19
C PHE A 186 13.17 41.36 -39.63
N ALA A 187 14.26 40.89 -40.25
CA ALA A 187 14.92 39.64 -39.89
C ALA A 187 15.50 39.60 -38.45
N PRO A 188 16.12 40.67 -37.91
CA PRO A 188 16.63 40.67 -36.54
C PRO A 188 15.51 40.57 -35.49
N ILE A 189 14.39 41.27 -35.74
CA ILE A 189 13.23 41.30 -34.84
C ILE A 189 12.57 39.92 -34.78
N ALA A 190 12.36 39.29 -35.95
CA ALA A 190 11.80 37.95 -36.05
C ALA A 190 12.66 36.89 -35.34
N LYS A 191 13.99 36.95 -35.49
CA LYS A 191 14.93 36.04 -34.80
C LYS A 191 14.88 36.20 -33.27
N SER A 192 14.79 37.42 -32.77
CA SER A 192 14.67 37.69 -31.33
C SER A 192 13.36 37.14 -30.76
N GLN A 193 12.28 37.19 -31.54
CA GLN A 193 10.95 36.78 -31.10
C GLN A 193 10.77 35.26 -31.10
N ALA A 194 11.31 34.56 -32.10
CA ALA A 194 11.32 33.10 -32.16
C ALA A 194 12.08 32.48 -30.96
N LYS A 195 13.18 33.12 -30.53
CA LYS A 195 13.99 32.66 -29.39
C LYS A 195 13.29 32.81 -28.03
N ALA A 196 12.32 33.71 -27.91
CA ALA A 196 11.55 33.94 -26.69
C ALA A 196 10.36 32.98 -26.50
N GLN A 197 10.02 32.15 -27.50
CA GLN A 197 8.74 31.41 -27.60
C GLN A 197 8.86 29.87 -27.63
N ALA A 198 9.91 29.27 -27.06
CA ALA A 198 9.92 27.81 -26.81
C ALA A 198 8.86 27.45 -25.74
N ASN A 199 7.78 26.77 -26.16
CA ASN A 199 6.58 26.51 -25.36
C ASN A 199 6.61 25.10 -24.71
N PRO A 200 6.63 24.97 -23.36
CA PRO A 200 6.65 23.68 -22.67
C PRO A 200 5.29 22.96 -22.58
N GLU A 201 4.20 23.52 -23.11
CA GLU A 201 2.84 22.96 -22.99
C GLU A 201 2.74 21.48 -23.42
N ARG A 202 3.40 21.08 -24.51
CA ARG A 202 3.37 19.68 -24.97
C ARG A 202 4.01 18.72 -23.98
N TYR A 203 5.18 19.09 -23.44
CA TYR A 203 5.87 18.34 -22.40
C TYR A 203 5.00 18.21 -21.14
N LEU A 204 4.41 19.33 -20.70
CA LEU A 204 3.57 19.36 -19.51
C LEU A 204 2.26 18.58 -19.69
N ALA A 205 1.61 18.69 -20.85
CA ALA A 205 0.38 17.95 -21.15
C ALA A 205 0.61 16.44 -21.14
N GLN A 206 1.70 15.99 -21.77
CA GLN A 206 2.08 14.58 -21.72
C GLN A 206 2.38 14.11 -20.30
N LEU A 207 3.16 14.87 -19.53
CA LEU A 207 3.48 14.51 -18.15
C LEU A 207 2.22 14.47 -17.26
N TYR A 208 1.31 15.43 -17.47
CA TYR A 208 0.01 15.49 -16.79
C TYR A 208 -0.81 14.21 -17.06
N GLU A 209 -0.90 13.78 -18.33
CA GLU A 209 -1.63 12.56 -18.71
C GLU A 209 -0.95 11.27 -18.24
N GLU A 210 0.37 11.15 -18.39
CA GLU A 210 1.14 9.95 -17.99
C GLU A 210 1.10 9.69 -16.48
N CYS A 211 0.94 10.74 -15.68
CA CYS A 211 0.87 10.66 -14.21
C CYS A 211 -0.56 10.72 -13.66
N ALA A 212 -1.59 10.84 -14.52
CA ALA A 212 -2.97 11.04 -14.10
C ALA A 212 -3.64 9.82 -13.47
N HIS A 213 -3.06 8.61 -13.60
CA HIS A 213 -3.74 7.37 -13.24
C HIS A 213 -2.91 6.41 -12.39
N ILE A 214 -3.61 5.66 -11.54
CA ILE A 214 -3.13 4.45 -10.86
C ILE A 214 -3.74 3.24 -11.59
N ASP A 215 -2.87 2.39 -12.13
CA ASP A 215 -3.26 1.17 -12.83
C ASP A 215 -3.38 0.01 -11.81
N ILE A 216 -4.59 -0.51 -11.62
CA ILE A 216 -4.86 -1.69 -10.79
C ILE A 216 -5.12 -2.90 -11.68
N ARG A 217 -4.21 -3.87 -11.65
CA ARG A 217 -4.35 -5.12 -12.40
C ARG A 217 -5.22 -6.13 -11.67
N GLY A 218 -5.83 -7.03 -12.43
CA GLY A 218 -6.63 -8.13 -11.90
C GLY A 218 -8.00 -7.72 -11.37
N LEU A 219 -8.40 -6.44 -11.44
CA LEU A 219 -9.74 -6.01 -11.02
C LEU A 219 -10.80 -6.41 -12.06
N HIS A 220 -11.80 -7.20 -11.65
CA HIS A 220 -12.88 -7.67 -12.51
C HIS A 220 -13.94 -6.58 -12.75
N VAL A 221 -13.64 -5.66 -13.65
CA VAL A 221 -14.55 -4.59 -14.12
C VAL A 221 -14.69 -4.55 -15.65
N GLY A 222 -13.99 -5.45 -16.38
CA GLY A 222 -14.09 -5.64 -17.83
C GLY A 222 -12.74 -5.77 -18.56
N SER A 223 -12.74 -6.48 -19.70
CA SER A 223 -11.66 -6.60 -20.73
C SER A 223 -10.29 -7.19 -20.37
N GLY A 224 -10.01 -7.58 -19.12
CA GLY A 224 -8.74 -8.22 -18.74
C GLY A 224 -7.51 -7.30 -18.76
N LYS A 225 -7.70 -6.00 -19.03
CA LYS A 225 -6.68 -4.95 -18.91
C LYS A 225 -6.67 -4.36 -17.51
N ALA A 226 -5.57 -3.68 -17.13
CA ALA A 226 -5.50 -2.94 -15.87
C ALA A 226 -6.62 -1.89 -15.83
N HIS A 227 -7.36 -1.84 -14.72
CA HIS A 227 -8.34 -0.79 -14.51
C HIS A 227 -7.62 0.49 -14.10
N ARG A 228 -8.00 1.62 -14.69
CA ARG A 228 -7.35 2.91 -14.48
C ARG A 228 -8.20 3.79 -13.58
N PHE A 229 -7.68 4.10 -12.40
CA PHE A 229 -8.29 5.09 -11.51
C PHE A 229 -7.55 6.42 -11.61
N PRO A 230 -8.25 7.57 -11.59
CA PRO A 230 -7.58 8.86 -11.43
C PRO A 230 -6.73 8.86 -10.14
N ILE A 231 -5.49 9.36 -10.24
CA ILE A 231 -4.56 9.37 -9.11
C ILE A 231 -5.09 10.21 -7.95
N ALA A 232 -5.85 11.27 -8.25
CA ALA A 232 -6.48 12.14 -7.26
C ALA A 232 -7.54 11.40 -6.42
N ASP A 233 -8.19 10.39 -6.99
CA ASP A 233 -9.26 9.65 -6.34
C ASP A 233 -8.71 8.67 -5.32
N LEU A 234 -7.65 7.92 -5.67
CA LEU A 234 -7.13 6.84 -4.81
C LEU A 234 -5.90 7.20 -3.96
N TYR A 235 -5.15 8.26 -4.27
CA TYR A 235 -3.93 8.59 -3.51
C TYR A 235 -4.24 8.94 -2.04
N ILE A 236 -3.48 8.40 -1.10
CA ILE A 236 -3.56 8.71 0.33
C ILE A 236 -2.26 9.35 0.81
N GLU A 237 -2.35 10.19 1.83
CA GLU A 237 -1.16 10.82 2.42
C GLU A 237 -0.37 9.80 3.24
N LEU A 238 0.94 9.75 2.99
CA LEU A 238 1.86 8.83 3.65
C LEU A 238 2.55 9.49 4.84
N ASP A 239 2.70 8.76 5.93
CA ASP A 239 3.44 9.18 7.12
C ASP A 239 4.93 8.82 7.02
N ILE A 240 5.78 9.54 7.76
CA ILE A 240 7.22 9.29 7.81
C ILE A 240 7.70 8.97 9.22
N THR A 241 8.74 8.14 9.31
CA THR A 241 9.38 7.79 10.58
C THR A 241 9.89 9.05 11.30
N GLY A 242 9.57 9.16 12.60
CA GLY A 242 9.88 10.35 13.41
C GLY A 242 8.77 11.41 13.41
N GLY A 243 7.65 11.15 12.74
CA GLY A 243 6.43 11.95 12.77
C GLY A 243 6.30 12.95 11.61
N GLY A 244 5.06 13.16 11.17
CA GLY A 244 4.69 14.08 10.10
C GLY A 244 4.33 13.41 8.77
N LYS A 245 3.88 14.22 7.81
CA LYS A 245 3.46 13.76 6.46
C LYS A 245 4.61 13.82 5.47
N LEU A 246 4.73 12.81 4.60
CA LEU A 246 5.73 12.73 3.54
C LEU A 246 5.70 13.94 2.62
N LYS A 247 4.52 14.48 2.29
CA LYS A 247 4.39 15.69 1.46
C LYS A 247 5.13 16.91 2.04
N ASN A 248 5.24 17.00 3.37
CA ASN A 248 5.93 18.11 4.03
C ASN A 248 7.45 18.04 3.88
N THR A 249 8.00 16.91 3.41
CA THR A 249 9.44 16.74 3.19
C THR A 249 9.97 17.55 2.00
N LEU A 250 9.09 18.02 1.11
CA LEU A 250 9.41 18.83 -0.06
C LEU A 250 9.98 20.21 0.28
N GLY A 251 9.86 20.67 1.53
CA GLY A 251 10.46 21.92 1.99
C GLY A 251 12.00 21.92 2.02
N HIS A 252 12.66 20.77 1.83
CA HIS A 252 14.12 20.68 1.77
C HIS A 252 14.60 20.36 0.35
N PRO A 253 15.70 20.99 -0.11
CA PRO A 253 16.12 20.89 -1.51
C PRO A 253 16.64 19.51 -1.95
N ARG A 254 16.94 18.60 -1.03
CA ARG A 254 17.52 17.27 -1.33
C ARG A 254 16.96 16.20 -0.40
N ARG A 255 16.24 15.25 -0.98
CA ARG A 255 15.51 14.20 -0.25
C ARG A 255 15.61 12.85 -0.95
N VAL A 256 15.77 11.80 -0.15
CA VAL A 256 15.60 10.41 -0.61
C VAL A 256 14.40 9.83 0.12
N VAL A 257 13.36 9.47 -0.62
CA VAL A 257 12.19 8.75 -0.09
C VAL A 257 12.51 7.27 -0.07
N VAL A 258 12.64 6.73 1.14
CA VAL A 258 12.95 5.32 1.38
C VAL A 258 11.67 4.62 1.82
N GLY A 259 11.39 3.45 1.28
CA GLY A 259 10.21 2.69 1.70
C GLY A 259 10.18 1.30 1.12
N ASP A 260 9.52 0.38 1.82
CA ASP A 260 9.39 -1.01 1.40
C ASP A 260 8.72 -1.15 0.02
N PRO A 261 8.86 -2.32 -0.63
CA PRO A 261 8.08 -2.64 -1.83
C PRO A 261 6.59 -2.34 -1.59
N GLY A 262 5.99 -1.64 -2.54
CA GLY A 262 4.58 -1.28 -2.46
C GLY A 262 4.22 -0.11 -1.53
N ALA A 263 5.16 0.53 -0.85
CA ALA A 263 4.89 1.65 0.06
C ALA A 263 4.37 2.95 -0.60
N GLY A 264 4.15 2.97 -1.93
CA GLY A 264 3.61 4.15 -2.64
C GLY A 264 4.62 5.20 -3.12
N LYS A 265 5.92 4.86 -3.17
CA LYS A 265 7.01 5.78 -3.60
C LYS A 265 6.80 6.38 -5.00
N THR A 266 6.69 5.55 -6.03
CA THR A 266 6.43 5.99 -7.42
C THR A 266 5.12 6.76 -7.53
N THR A 267 4.07 6.30 -6.84
CA THR A 267 2.76 6.97 -6.80
C THR A 267 2.88 8.39 -6.23
N PHE A 268 3.70 8.59 -5.20
CA PHE A 268 3.97 9.92 -4.63
C PHE A 268 4.65 10.86 -5.64
N LEU A 269 5.69 10.39 -6.36
CA LEU A 269 6.36 11.20 -7.38
C LEU A 269 5.42 11.53 -8.55
N ARG A 270 4.63 10.56 -9.02
CA ARG A 270 3.61 10.78 -10.06
C ARG A 270 2.56 11.78 -9.61
N TRP A 271 2.07 11.68 -8.38
CA TRP A 271 1.11 12.63 -7.82
C TRP A 271 1.66 14.06 -7.79
N ILE A 272 2.92 14.24 -7.39
CA ILE A 272 3.61 15.54 -7.46
C ILE A 272 3.69 16.05 -8.91
N ALA A 273 4.15 15.21 -9.84
CA ALA A 273 4.32 15.58 -11.25
C ALA A 273 2.98 15.97 -11.89
N HIS A 274 1.93 15.18 -11.67
CA HIS A 274 0.57 15.46 -12.15
C HIS A 274 0.04 16.78 -11.60
N THR A 275 0.15 17.00 -10.29
CA THR A 275 -0.33 18.22 -9.62
C THR A 275 0.40 19.47 -10.15
N LEU A 276 1.73 19.40 -10.30
CA LEU A 276 2.53 20.53 -10.81
C LEU A 276 2.29 20.81 -12.31
N ALA A 277 2.16 19.77 -13.12
CA ALA A 277 1.88 19.92 -14.54
C ALA A 277 0.49 20.56 -14.76
N GLY A 278 -0.51 20.14 -14.00
CA GLY A 278 -1.86 20.71 -14.04
C GLY A 278 -1.89 22.21 -13.72
N ASP A 279 -1.17 22.62 -12.67
CA ASP A 279 -1.07 24.03 -12.29
C ASP A 279 -0.39 24.87 -13.38
N ARG A 280 0.66 24.33 -14.02
CA ARG A 280 1.38 25.01 -15.11
C ARG A 280 0.58 25.13 -16.40
N LEU A 281 -0.33 24.18 -16.64
CA LEU A 281 -1.26 24.20 -17.77
C LEU A 281 -2.52 25.02 -17.49
N GLY A 282 -2.71 25.50 -16.25
CA GLY A 282 -3.94 26.19 -15.82
C GLY A 282 -5.16 25.26 -15.74
N VAL A 283 -4.94 23.95 -15.64
CA VAL A 283 -5.99 22.94 -15.48
C VAL A 283 -6.47 22.87 -14.03
N THR A 284 -5.57 23.13 -13.07
CA THR A 284 -5.84 23.15 -11.64
C THR A 284 -5.57 24.54 -11.05
N ASP A 285 -6.50 25.05 -10.22
CA ASP A 285 -6.43 26.39 -9.61
C ASP A 285 -5.38 26.48 -8.49
N LYS A 286 -4.09 26.57 -8.87
CA LYS A 286 -2.95 26.73 -7.93
C LYS A 286 -2.92 25.68 -6.82
N ALA A 287 -3.28 24.44 -7.15
CA ALA A 287 -3.39 23.35 -6.18
C ALA A 287 -2.01 22.98 -5.60
N ALA A 288 -0.94 23.08 -6.38
CA ALA A 288 0.41 22.67 -6.00
C ALA A 288 1.03 23.58 -4.92
N GLU A 289 0.86 24.91 -5.00
CA GLU A 289 1.36 25.83 -3.97
C GLU A 289 0.72 25.52 -2.60
N LYS A 290 -0.58 25.25 -2.60
CA LYS A 290 -1.34 24.95 -1.37
C LYS A 290 -1.08 23.54 -0.82
N LEU A 291 -0.92 22.53 -1.70
CA LEU A 291 -0.80 21.13 -1.30
C LEU A 291 0.63 20.68 -1.01
N LEU A 292 1.62 21.23 -1.71
CA LEU A 292 3.02 20.80 -1.65
C LEU A 292 3.93 21.77 -0.86
N GLY A 293 3.41 22.92 -0.44
CA GLY A 293 4.17 23.90 0.35
C GLY A 293 5.33 24.55 -0.39
N LEU A 294 5.25 24.62 -1.72
CA LEU A 294 6.30 25.20 -2.56
C LEU A 294 6.26 26.74 -2.49
N THR A 295 7.42 27.36 -2.33
CA THR A 295 7.55 28.83 -2.20
C THR A 295 7.62 29.56 -3.54
N ARG A 296 7.76 28.81 -4.65
CA ARG A 296 7.79 29.32 -6.01
C ARG A 296 7.29 28.25 -6.99
N PRO A 297 6.75 28.64 -8.16
CA PRO A 297 6.33 27.68 -9.17
C PRO A 297 7.57 27.02 -9.81
N LEU A 298 7.63 25.69 -9.79
CA LEU A 298 8.69 24.88 -10.40
C LEU A 298 8.17 24.08 -11.61
N LEU A 299 9.04 23.76 -12.55
CA LEU A 299 8.78 22.86 -13.67
C LEU A 299 9.10 21.43 -13.21
N PRO A 300 8.14 20.50 -13.17
CA PRO A 300 8.44 19.11 -12.81
C PRO A 300 9.25 18.43 -13.92
N VAL A 301 10.33 17.74 -13.55
CA VAL A 301 11.13 16.89 -14.45
C VAL A 301 11.16 15.48 -13.88
N PHE A 302 10.37 14.58 -14.46
CA PHE A 302 10.28 13.18 -14.04
C PHE A 302 11.24 12.30 -14.85
N VAL A 303 12.08 11.52 -14.16
CA VAL A 303 13.10 10.66 -14.76
C VAL A 303 13.07 9.28 -14.11
N SER A 304 12.83 8.24 -14.92
CA SER A 304 13.10 6.86 -14.52
C SER A 304 14.61 6.63 -14.51
N ILE A 305 15.18 6.25 -13.36
CA ILE A 305 16.62 5.99 -13.24
C ILE A 305 17.01 4.83 -14.16
N ALA A 306 16.18 3.79 -14.27
CA ALA A 306 16.46 2.64 -15.13
C ALA A 306 16.58 3.04 -16.61
N GLU A 307 15.60 3.78 -17.14
CA GLU A 307 15.61 4.24 -18.54
C GLU A 307 16.78 5.19 -18.81
N TRP A 308 17.10 6.05 -17.84
CA TRP A 308 18.22 6.97 -17.96
C TRP A 308 19.56 6.23 -18.04
N LEU A 309 19.77 5.20 -17.22
CA LEU A 309 20.98 4.40 -17.24
C LEU A 309 21.08 3.52 -18.49
N GLU A 310 19.96 2.99 -18.97
CA GLU A 310 19.91 2.24 -20.24
C GLU A 310 20.28 3.13 -21.43
N HIS A 311 19.81 4.38 -21.46
CA HIS A 311 20.19 5.37 -22.45
C HIS A 311 21.69 5.67 -22.41
N VAL A 312 22.25 5.85 -21.20
CA VAL A 312 23.71 6.07 -21.02
C VAL A 312 24.52 4.85 -21.47
N ALA A 313 24.02 3.63 -21.26
CA ALA A 313 24.68 2.41 -21.70
C ALA A 313 24.68 2.25 -23.23
N HIS A 314 23.52 2.43 -23.87
CA HIS A 314 23.36 2.34 -25.33
C HIS A 314 24.29 3.31 -26.09
N MET A 315 24.36 4.55 -25.63
CA MET A 315 25.20 5.58 -26.27
C MET A 315 26.70 5.28 -26.14
N LYS A 316 27.12 4.53 -25.11
CA LYS A 316 28.50 4.08 -24.97
C LYS A 316 28.83 2.94 -25.94
N THR A 317 27.94 1.97 -26.12
CA THR A 317 28.15 0.86 -27.06
C THR A 317 28.23 1.32 -28.52
N ASP A 318 27.43 2.32 -28.90
CA ASP A 318 27.46 2.90 -30.26
C ASP A 318 28.71 3.75 -30.53
N SER A 319 29.36 4.27 -29.49
CA SER A 319 30.62 5.00 -29.62
C SER A 319 31.83 4.08 -29.90
N VAL A 320 31.74 2.80 -29.54
CA VAL A 320 32.80 1.80 -29.75
C VAL A 320 32.70 1.12 -31.13
N SER A 321 31.48 0.95 -31.67
CA SER A 321 31.26 0.35 -33.00
C SER A 321 31.65 1.27 -34.15
N LYS A 322 31.69 2.59 -33.94
CA LYS A 322 32.14 3.58 -34.95
C LYS A 322 33.66 3.74 -35.06
N THR A 323 34.44 3.11 -34.18
CA THR A 323 35.91 3.19 -34.20
C THR A 323 36.63 2.08 -34.97
N GLU A 324 35.94 1.03 -35.45
CA GLU A 324 36.56 -0.08 -36.21
C GLU A 324 36.21 -0.13 -37.71
N SER A 325 35.62 0.93 -38.27
CA SER A 325 35.37 1.04 -39.72
C SER A 325 35.89 2.36 -40.29
N VAL A 326 37.21 2.43 -40.46
CA VAL A 326 37.83 3.37 -41.41
C VAL A 326 38.79 2.58 -42.31
N CYS A 327 38.23 2.04 -43.39
CA CYS A 327 38.95 1.89 -44.65
C CYS A 327 37.93 1.81 -45.80
N GLY A 328 37.84 2.88 -46.61
CA GLY A 328 37.35 2.79 -47.99
C GLY A 328 36.08 3.57 -48.35
N SER A 329 36.27 4.53 -49.26
CA SER A 329 35.33 5.05 -50.27
C SER A 329 34.31 6.16 -49.90
N SER A 330 34.75 7.41 -50.12
CA SER A 330 34.14 8.42 -51.00
C SER A 330 32.64 8.28 -51.34
N TRP A 331 31.80 9.09 -50.70
CA TRP A 331 30.59 9.67 -51.31
C TRP A 331 30.43 11.14 -50.88
N LYS A 332 30.49 12.06 -51.85
CA LYS A 332 30.07 13.47 -51.73
C LYS A 332 28.57 13.56 -52.00
N GLY A 333 27.82 14.26 -51.16
CA GLY A 333 26.44 14.64 -51.46
C GLY A 333 25.80 15.52 -50.38
N VAL A 334 25.69 16.82 -50.70
CA VAL A 334 24.65 17.81 -50.32
C VAL A 334 24.27 17.93 -48.83
N GLY A 335 24.57 19.10 -48.24
CA GLY A 335 24.23 19.43 -46.87
C GLY A 335 22.74 19.73 -46.66
N ASP A 336 22.13 18.93 -45.80
CA ASP A 336 20.88 19.24 -45.08
C ASP A 336 21.26 19.70 -43.66
N ALA A 337 21.00 20.96 -43.36
CA ALA A 337 21.07 21.49 -42.00
C ALA A 337 19.76 21.17 -41.25
N GLY A 338 19.53 19.87 -40.99
CA GLY A 338 18.55 19.40 -39.99
C GLY A 338 19.14 19.52 -38.58
N GLN A 339 18.29 19.76 -37.58
CA GLN A 339 18.66 19.88 -36.16
C GLN A 339 19.79 18.91 -35.76
N GLN A 340 20.97 19.45 -35.45
CA GLN A 340 22.06 18.65 -34.88
C GLN A 340 21.69 18.31 -33.44
N SER A 341 21.42 17.02 -33.17
CA SER A 341 21.25 16.52 -31.81
C SER A 341 22.51 16.76 -30.98
N MET A 342 22.36 16.98 -29.68
CA MET A 342 23.49 17.18 -28.79
C MET A 342 24.42 15.95 -28.81
N GLN A 343 25.73 16.16 -28.98
CA GLN A 343 26.71 15.06 -28.92
C GLN A 343 26.72 14.43 -27.52
N PRO A 344 26.86 13.09 -27.41
CA PRO A 344 26.92 12.42 -26.12
C PRO A 344 28.13 12.91 -25.30
N PRO A 345 27.98 13.12 -23.98
CA PRO A 345 29.09 13.53 -23.13
C PRO A 345 30.26 12.52 -23.16
N THR A 346 31.49 13.04 -23.21
CA THR A 346 32.72 12.23 -23.35
C THR A 346 33.14 11.49 -22.08
N THR A 347 32.63 11.88 -20.91
CA THR A 347 32.95 11.26 -19.61
C THR A 347 31.72 10.61 -19.00
N THR A 348 31.94 9.48 -18.33
CA THR A 348 30.86 8.67 -17.72
C THR A 348 30.19 9.37 -16.55
N LYS A 349 30.90 10.19 -15.77
CA LYS A 349 30.37 10.94 -14.62
C LYS A 349 29.98 12.37 -14.98
N ASN A 350 29.32 12.57 -16.12
CA ASN A 350 28.97 13.91 -16.61
C ASN A 350 27.50 14.23 -16.32
N PRO A 351 27.17 15.30 -15.56
CA PRO A 351 25.79 15.70 -15.30
C PRO A 351 25.00 16.03 -16.57
N GLN A 352 25.69 16.39 -17.68
CA GLN A 352 25.05 16.65 -18.98
C GLN A 352 24.38 15.40 -19.58
N TRP A 353 24.62 14.19 -19.05
CA TRP A 353 23.86 12.99 -19.41
C TRP A 353 22.36 13.15 -19.14
N LEU A 354 21.97 13.95 -18.14
CA LEU A 354 20.55 14.28 -17.90
C LEU A 354 19.98 15.12 -19.05
N VAL A 355 20.69 16.17 -19.47
CA VAL A 355 20.24 17.06 -20.56
C VAL A 355 20.15 16.31 -21.88
N HIS A 356 21.15 15.47 -22.17
CA HIS A 356 21.14 14.63 -23.38
C HIS A 356 19.99 13.61 -23.35
N PHE A 357 19.68 13.03 -22.20
CA PHE A 357 18.53 12.14 -22.07
C PHE A 357 17.21 12.89 -22.35
N LEU A 358 17.04 14.09 -21.78
CA LEU A 358 15.84 14.91 -22.00
C LEU A 358 15.71 15.38 -23.46
N ASP A 359 16.82 15.72 -24.13
CA ASP A 359 16.86 16.07 -25.57
C ASP A 359 16.41 14.88 -26.44
N SER A 360 16.91 13.68 -26.13
CA SER A 360 16.50 12.43 -26.80
C SER A 360 15.01 12.12 -26.61
N GLN A 361 14.49 12.26 -25.38
CA GLN A 361 13.07 12.10 -25.09
C GLN A 361 12.23 13.17 -25.81
N SER A 362 12.70 14.41 -25.85
CA SER A 362 12.03 15.51 -26.54
C SER A 362 11.94 15.31 -28.05
N ALA A 363 13.00 14.80 -28.67
CA ALA A 363 13.03 14.47 -30.09
C ALA A 363 12.08 13.32 -30.43
N SER A 364 12.11 12.24 -29.64
CA SER A 364 11.26 11.05 -29.86
C SER A 364 9.78 11.29 -29.56
N ARG A 365 9.45 12.18 -28.62
CA ARG A 365 8.07 12.51 -28.20
C ARG A 365 7.57 13.85 -28.76
N GLU A 366 8.34 14.47 -29.65
CA GLU A 366 7.99 15.71 -30.37
C GLU A 366 7.60 16.91 -29.49
N TRP A 367 8.26 17.08 -28.34
CA TRP A 367 7.97 18.20 -27.42
C TRP A 367 8.37 19.56 -28.00
N GLY A 368 9.32 19.60 -28.92
CA GLY A 368 9.85 20.84 -29.51
C GLY A 368 10.77 21.63 -28.56
N LEU A 369 11.32 20.96 -27.54
CA LEU A 369 12.30 21.50 -26.60
C LEU A 369 13.67 20.91 -26.93
N ASP A 370 14.74 21.70 -26.93
CA ASP A 370 16.09 21.20 -27.19
C ASP A 370 16.95 21.17 -25.92
N ALA A 371 18.12 20.55 -26.02
CA ALA A 371 19.12 20.52 -24.95
C ALA A 371 19.44 21.90 -24.36
N THR A 372 19.43 22.96 -25.19
CA THR A 372 19.73 24.34 -24.74
C THR A 372 18.65 24.81 -23.79
N TRP A 373 17.39 24.60 -24.14
CA TRP A 373 16.23 24.97 -23.31
C TRP A 373 16.27 24.29 -21.94
N PHE A 374 16.47 22.95 -21.90
CA PHE A 374 16.52 22.22 -20.62
C PHE A 374 17.69 22.71 -19.76
N LYS A 375 18.86 22.94 -20.37
CA LYS A 375 20.04 23.44 -19.67
C LYS A 375 19.84 24.83 -19.07
N GLU A 376 19.20 25.74 -19.79
CA GLU A 376 18.86 27.08 -19.29
C GLU A 376 17.93 27.00 -18.08
N ARG A 377 16.87 26.20 -18.13
CA ARG A 377 15.92 26.02 -17.01
C ARG A 377 16.56 25.40 -15.79
N LEU A 378 17.40 24.39 -15.97
CA LEU A 378 18.16 23.77 -14.89
C LEU A 378 19.15 24.74 -14.25
N ASN A 379 19.82 25.59 -15.05
CA ASN A 379 20.75 26.60 -14.54
C ASN A 379 20.05 27.73 -13.77
N GLN A 380 18.82 28.09 -14.16
CA GLN A 380 17.98 29.08 -13.47
C GLN A 380 17.40 28.56 -12.16
N GLY A 381 17.46 27.24 -11.92
CA GLY A 381 16.86 26.62 -10.75
C GLY A 381 15.33 26.54 -10.83
N ASP A 382 14.76 26.59 -12.04
CA ASP A 382 13.30 26.59 -12.27
C ASP A 382 12.68 25.18 -12.18
N CYS A 383 13.48 24.14 -12.03
CA CYS A 383 13.04 22.74 -12.11
C CYS A 383 12.97 22.05 -10.74
N LEU A 384 11.97 21.17 -10.57
CA LEU A 384 11.94 20.13 -9.54
C LEU A 384 12.31 18.80 -10.19
N LEU A 385 13.42 18.19 -9.77
CA LEU A 385 13.89 16.93 -10.32
C LEU A 385 13.33 15.74 -9.52
N LEU A 386 12.57 14.88 -10.19
CA LEU A 386 11.94 13.69 -9.63
C LEU A 386 12.58 12.44 -10.24
N PHE A 387 13.45 11.77 -9.50
CA PHE A 387 14.11 10.54 -9.94
C PHE A 387 13.48 9.32 -9.28
N ASP A 388 12.92 8.42 -10.09
CA ASP A 388 12.24 7.23 -9.60
C ASP A 388 13.11 5.97 -9.77
N GLY A 389 13.18 5.14 -8.73
CA GLY A 389 13.67 3.78 -8.80
C GLY A 389 15.19 3.61 -8.72
N LEU A 390 15.89 4.21 -7.75
CA LEU A 390 17.34 3.98 -7.58
C LEU A 390 17.65 2.49 -7.32
N ASP A 391 16.73 1.77 -6.69
CA ASP A 391 16.83 0.34 -6.45
C ASP A 391 16.62 -0.53 -7.70
N GLU A 392 16.07 0.02 -8.79
CA GLU A 392 15.76 -0.74 -10.02
C GLU A 392 16.98 -0.95 -10.93
N ALA A 393 18.14 -0.38 -10.59
CA ALA A 393 19.36 -0.64 -11.33
C ALA A 393 19.79 -2.12 -11.16
N SER A 394 20.08 -2.75 -12.31
CA SER A 394 20.23 -4.20 -12.50
C SER A 394 21.20 -4.88 -11.55
N ASP A 395 22.27 -4.19 -11.16
CA ASP A 395 23.31 -4.71 -10.28
C ASP A 395 23.93 -3.61 -9.42
N ARG A 396 24.78 -4.03 -8.48
CA ARG A 396 25.45 -3.12 -7.54
C ARG A 396 26.31 -2.06 -8.23
N LYS A 397 27.07 -2.41 -9.28
CA LYS A 397 27.96 -1.46 -9.97
C LYS A 397 27.14 -0.40 -10.70
N THR A 398 26.04 -0.82 -11.31
CA THR A 398 25.09 0.07 -11.98
C THR A 398 24.42 1.03 -10.98
N ARG A 399 24.07 0.56 -9.78
CA ARG A 399 23.56 1.43 -8.69
C ARG A 399 24.59 2.41 -8.15
N GLU A 400 25.83 1.97 -7.94
CA GLU A 400 26.94 2.85 -7.54
C GLU A 400 27.16 3.94 -8.60
N PHE A 401 27.15 3.57 -9.88
CA PHE A 401 27.25 4.52 -11.00
C PHE A 401 26.07 5.52 -11.04
N ALA A 402 24.84 5.07 -10.80
CA ALA A 402 23.67 5.94 -10.71
C ALA A 402 23.79 6.96 -9.56
N THR A 403 24.30 6.52 -8.42
CA THR A 403 24.54 7.36 -7.24
C THR A 403 25.56 8.46 -7.56
N GLU A 404 26.67 8.11 -8.21
CA GLU A 404 27.70 9.07 -8.65
C GLU A 404 27.15 10.09 -9.66
N LEU A 405 26.31 9.65 -10.60
CA LEU A 405 25.67 10.55 -11.57
C LEU A 405 24.69 11.51 -10.89
N LEU A 406 23.84 11.02 -9.98
CA LEU A 406 22.92 11.85 -9.21
C LEU A 406 23.66 12.87 -8.33
N GLU A 407 24.80 12.48 -7.75
CA GLU A 407 25.67 13.41 -7.02
C GLU A 407 26.21 14.50 -7.95
N ALA A 408 26.69 14.15 -9.14
CA ALA A 408 27.17 15.12 -10.13
C ALA A 408 26.06 16.08 -10.58
N VAL A 409 24.84 15.59 -10.81
CA VAL A 409 23.64 16.39 -11.10
C VAL A 409 23.36 17.37 -9.95
N ALA A 410 23.32 16.87 -8.71
CA ALA A 410 23.05 17.68 -7.52
C ALA A 410 24.12 18.73 -7.22
N ALA A 411 25.38 18.43 -7.56
CA ALA A 411 26.50 19.36 -7.44
C ALA A 411 26.46 20.48 -8.49
N THR A 412 25.97 20.17 -9.69
CA THR A 412 25.90 21.10 -10.83
C THR A 412 24.71 22.05 -10.70
N TRP A 413 23.52 21.52 -10.43
CA TRP A 413 22.28 22.30 -10.35
C TRP A 413 21.79 22.44 -8.92
N LYS A 414 22.61 23.10 -8.07
CA LYS A 414 22.37 23.24 -6.63
C LYS A 414 21.05 23.95 -6.26
N GLN A 415 20.49 24.73 -7.18
CA GLN A 415 19.27 25.51 -6.98
C GLN A 415 17.99 24.70 -7.28
N CYS A 416 18.10 23.57 -8.00
CA CYS A 416 16.98 22.70 -8.29
C CYS A 416 16.74 21.76 -7.09
N PRO A 417 15.53 21.71 -6.52
CA PRO A 417 15.20 20.68 -5.56
C PRO A 417 15.20 19.29 -6.23
N ILE A 418 15.66 18.27 -5.48
CA ILE A 418 15.82 16.90 -5.98
C ILE A 418 15.17 15.91 -5.02
N LEU A 419 14.29 15.09 -5.56
CA LEU A 419 13.64 13.97 -4.88
C LEU A 419 14.05 12.66 -5.58
N VAL A 420 14.54 11.70 -4.80
CA VAL A 420 14.93 10.37 -5.30
C VAL A 420 14.15 9.31 -4.53
N THR A 421 13.64 8.27 -5.18
CA THR A 421 13.05 7.11 -4.49
C THR A 421 14.00 5.92 -4.46
N SER A 422 13.97 5.17 -3.36
CA SER A 422 14.70 3.89 -3.26
C SER A 422 14.03 2.92 -2.27
N ARG A 423 14.30 1.62 -2.39
CA ARG A 423 14.03 0.62 -1.33
C ARG A 423 15.11 0.67 -0.25
N PRO A 424 14.83 0.25 1.00
CA PRO A 424 15.83 0.18 2.06
C PRO A 424 17.08 -0.60 1.68
N SER A 425 16.94 -1.70 0.92
CA SER A 425 18.06 -2.51 0.45
C SER A 425 18.85 -1.87 -0.70
N GLY A 426 18.23 -0.98 -1.47
CA GLY A 426 18.88 -0.21 -2.53
C GLY A 426 19.67 0.99 -2.02
N TYR A 427 19.38 1.44 -0.80
CA TYR A 427 19.97 2.62 -0.15
C TYR A 427 20.79 2.25 1.10
N GLN A 428 21.84 1.46 0.89
CA GLN A 428 22.79 1.02 1.93
C GLN A 428 24.23 1.20 1.45
N ASP A 429 25.17 1.25 2.40
CA ASP A 429 26.61 1.31 2.16
C ASP A 429 27.03 2.43 1.18
N ARG A 430 27.60 2.05 0.02
CA ARG A 430 28.13 2.97 -1.00
C ARG A 430 27.07 3.54 -1.94
N SER A 431 25.81 3.15 -1.78
CA SER A 431 24.67 3.68 -2.54
C SER A 431 23.91 4.77 -1.78
N VAL A 432 24.47 5.27 -0.66
CA VAL A 432 23.92 6.39 0.10
C VAL A 432 24.32 7.70 -0.58
N LEU A 433 23.33 8.52 -0.94
CA LEU A 433 23.55 9.80 -1.59
C LEU A 433 24.07 10.84 -0.59
N PRO A 434 25.32 11.35 -0.76
CA PRO A 434 25.87 12.35 0.15
C PRO A 434 25.04 13.64 0.13
N ASN A 435 24.79 14.23 1.30
CA ASN A 435 24.01 15.48 1.47
C ASN A 435 22.52 15.39 1.07
N PHE A 436 21.97 14.18 0.94
CA PHE A 436 20.53 13.95 0.89
C PHE A 436 20.03 13.48 2.24
N GLN A 437 18.90 14.03 2.69
CA GLN A 437 18.26 13.56 3.92
C GLN A 437 17.26 12.44 3.56
N PRO A 438 17.36 11.27 4.19
CA PRO A 438 16.38 10.21 4.01
C PRO A 438 15.06 10.58 4.68
N SER A 439 13.95 10.16 4.07
CA SER A 439 12.61 10.20 4.64
C SER A 439 11.99 8.83 4.43
N THR A 440 11.88 8.07 5.51
CA THR A 440 11.40 6.68 5.48
C THR A 440 9.87 6.67 5.63
N ILE A 441 9.18 6.05 4.68
CA ILE A 441 7.72 5.87 4.71
C ILE A 441 7.38 4.90 5.83
N GLU A 442 6.48 5.30 6.73
CA GLU A 442 5.94 4.44 7.77
C GLU A 442 4.84 3.51 7.24
N ALA A 443 4.58 2.43 7.98
CA ALA A 443 3.41 1.59 7.73
C ALA A 443 2.13 2.43 7.86
N LEU A 444 1.13 2.16 7.02
CA LEU A 444 -0.15 2.85 7.07
C LEU A 444 -0.76 2.67 8.46
N ASN A 445 -1.21 3.79 9.05
CA ASN A 445 -2.05 3.76 10.24
C ASN A 445 -3.52 3.49 9.87
N ASP A 446 -4.33 3.20 10.88
CA ASP A 446 -5.75 2.88 10.69
C ASP A 446 -6.50 3.98 9.91
N HIS A 447 -6.18 5.26 10.16
CA HIS A 447 -6.80 6.39 9.44
C HIS A 447 -6.46 6.40 7.94
N ALA A 448 -5.20 6.12 7.58
CA ALA A 448 -4.77 6.03 6.19
C ALA A 448 -5.42 4.84 5.47
N VAL A 449 -5.56 3.69 6.16
CA VAL A 449 -6.29 2.52 5.67
C VAL A 449 -7.76 2.87 5.42
N GLU A 450 -8.46 3.44 6.40
CA GLU A 450 -9.86 3.84 6.26
C GLU A 450 -10.08 4.86 5.12
N THR A 451 -9.18 5.84 5.01
CA THR A 451 -9.22 6.84 3.93
C THR A 451 -9.06 6.18 2.56
N PHE A 452 -8.18 5.19 2.44
CA PHE A 452 -8.05 4.43 1.20
C PHE A 452 -9.32 3.65 0.88
N LEU A 453 -9.90 2.93 1.85
CA LEU A 453 -11.12 2.15 1.64
C LEU A 453 -12.31 3.01 1.23
N ASP A 454 -12.40 4.21 1.80
CA ASP A 454 -13.42 5.21 1.47
C ASP A 454 -13.28 5.67 0.01
N ARG A 455 -12.07 6.10 -0.36
CA ARG A 455 -11.73 6.48 -1.74
C ARG A 455 -11.95 5.35 -2.74
N TRP A 456 -11.50 4.15 -2.40
CA TRP A 456 -11.68 2.93 -3.19
C TRP A 456 -13.15 2.65 -3.46
N SER A 457 -13.99 2.67 -2.42
CA SER A 457 -15.41 2.36 -2.56
C SER A 457 -16.17 3.41 -3.36
N ARG A 458 -15.84 4.70 -3.19
CA ARG A 458 -16.40 5.77 -4.03
C ARG A 458 -15.94 5.68 -5.49
N ALA A 459 -14.69 5.30 -5.73
CA ALA A 459 -14.17 5.16 -7.09
C ALA A 459 -14.86 4.01 -7.85
N LEU A 460 -15.23 2.93 -7.15
CA LEU A 460 -16.00 1.81 -7.72
C LEU A 460 -17.49 2.12 -7.88
N HIS A 461 -18.05 2.97 -7.02
CA HIS A 461 -19.46 3.35 -7.02
C HIS A 461 -19.64 4.88 -7.11
N PRO A 462 -19.22 5.52 -8.23
CA PRO A 462 -19.18 6.99 -8.33
C PRO A 462 -20.56 7.64 -8.31
N THR A 463 -21.62 6.91 -8.65
CA THR A 463 -22.99 7.42 -8.75
C THR A 463 -23.89 7.03 -7.56
N ASP A 464 -23.43 6.15 -6.65
CA ASP A 464 -24.24 5.65 -5.54
C ASP A 464 -23.46 5.67 -4.22
N THR A 465 -23.65 6.76 -3.46
CA THR A 465 -22.97 6.97 -2.18
C THR A 465 -23.40 5.98 -1.11
N LYS A 466 -24.61 5.42 -1.18
CA LYS A 466 -25.09 4.45 -0.19
C LYS A 466 -24.43 3.09 -0.39
N VAL A 467 -24.31 2.66 -1.66
CA VAL A 467 -23.60 1.44 -2.01
C VAL A 467 -22.10 1.58 -1.73
N ALA A 468 -21.50 2.74 -2.03
CA ALA A 468 -20.10 3.01 -1.68
C ALA A 468 -19.85 2.89 -0.17
N GLU A 469 -20.72 3.47 0.65
CA GLU A 469 -20.59 3.42 2.12
C GLU A 469 -20.80 1.99 2.66
N ALA A 470 -21.77 1.25 2.13
CA ALA A 470 -22.00 -0.14 2.50
C ALA A 470 -20.79 -1.02 2.17
N HIS A 471 -20.23 -0.89 0.96
CA HIS A 471 -19.01 -1.59 0.52
C HIS A 471 -17.80 -1.22 1.40
N ARG A 472 -17.64 0.06 1.74
CA ARG A 472 -16.57 0.53 2.64
C ARG A 472 -16.68 -0.12 4.01
N LEU A 473 -17.88 -0.14 4.61
CA LEU A 473 -18.11 -0.70 5.93
C LEU A 473 -17.89 -2.22 5.95
N GLU A 474 -18.35 -2.94 4.92
CA GLU A 474 -18.14 -4.38 4.78
C GLU A 474 -16.65 -4.72 4.72
N LEU A 475 -15.89 -4.02 3.86
CA LEU A 475 -14.45 -4.25 3.72
C LEU A 475 -13.69 -3.87 5.00
N LEU A 476 -14.03 -2.74 5.63
CA LEU A 476 -13.43 -2.33 6.90
C LEU A 476 -13.70 -3.35 8.01
N GLN A 477 -14.93 -3.88 8.09
CA GLN A 477 -15.28 -4.93 9.05
C GLN A 477 -14.50 -6.22 8.78
N ALA A 478 -14.31 -6.60 7.51
CA ALA A 478 -13.54 -7.78 7.14
C ALA A 478 -12.04 -7.65 7.48
N LEU A 479 -11.45 -6.46 7.30
CA LEU A 479 -10.06 -6.19 7.69
C LEU A 479 -9.89 -6.15 9.21
N ASN A 480 -10.76 -5.44 9.92
CA ASN A 480 -10.69 -5.31 11.38
C ASN A 480 -11.02 -6.62 12.10
N GLY A 481 -11.85 -7.48 11.48
CA GLY A 481 -12.22 -8.78 11.99
C GLY A 481 -11.05 -9.75 12.19
N ARG A 482 -9.89 -9.50 11.56
CA ARG A 482 -8.77 -10.46 11.52
C ARG A 482 -7.42 -9.75 11.68
N PRO A 483 -6.73 -9.88 12.83
CA PRO A 483 -5.49 -9.17 13.14
C PRO A 483 -4.40 -9.37 12.07
N ASN A 484 -4.23 -10.62 11.62
CA ASN A 484 -3.27 -10.96 10.57
C ASN A 484 -3.55 -10.20 9.27
N ILE A 485 -4.82 -10.06 8.89
CA ILE A 485 -5.21 -9.29 7.68
C ILE A 485 -4.98 -7.80 7.89
N ARG A 486 -5.36 -7.27 9.05
CA ARG A 486 -5.15 -5.85 9.36
C ARG A 486 -3.67 -5.46 9.31
N ARG A 487 -2.78 -6.31 9.81
CA ARG A 487 -1.33 -6.10 9.69
C ARG A 487 -0.88 -6.08 8.23
N LEU A 488 -1.40 -6.99 7.39
CA LEU A 488 -1.14 -6.94 5.94
C LEU A 488 -1.61 -5.60 5.35
N ALA A 489 -2.81 -5.14 5.72
CA ALA A 489 -3.40 -3.88 5.25
C ALA A 489 -2.60 -2.61 5.62
N ARG A 490 -1.65 -2.68 6.55
CA ARG A 490 -0.74 -1.56 6.83
C ARG A 490 0.27 -1.29 5.70
N ASN A 491 0.36 -2.16 4.70
CA ASN A 491 1.11 -1.92 3.47
C ASN A 491 0.16 -1.60 2.32
N THR A 492 0.42 -0.52 1.57
CA THR A 492 -0.48 -0.04 0.50
C THR A 492 -0.76 -1.08 -0.58
N VAL A 493 0.23 -1.89 -0.99
CA VAL A 493 0.02 -2.94 -2.00
C VAL A 493 -0.83 -4.07 -1.46
N MET A 494 -0.65 -4.48 -0.20
CA MET A 494 -1.50 -5.51 0.41
C MET A 494 -2.91 -5.01 0.66
N LEU A 495 -3.07 -3.76 1.10
CA LEU A 495 -4.39 -3.14 1.24
C LEU A 495 -5.12 -3.13 -0.11
N THR A 496 -4.40 -2.78 -1.18
CA THR A 496 -4.93 -2.85 -2.54
C THR A 496 -5.25 -4.29 -2.95
N ALA A 497 -4.38 -5.26 -2.65
CA ALA A 497 -4.62 -6.68 -2.93
C ALA A 497 -5.90 -7.18 -2.25
N LEU A 498 -6.07 -6.88 -0.96
CA LEU A 498 -7.25 -7.22 -0.17
C LEU A 498 -8.51 -6.57 -0.75
N ALA A 499 -8.43 -5.29 -1.14
CA ALA A 499 -9.55 -4.59 -1.75
C ALA A 499 -9.94 -5.19 -3.13
N VAL A 500 -8.96 -5.60 -3.93
CA VAL A 500 -9.20 -6.27 -5.23
C VAL A 500 -9.78 -7.68 -5.03
N VAL A 501 -9.24 -8.47 -4.10
CA VAL A 501 -9.76 -9.81 -3.78
C VAL A 501 -11.21 -9.70 -3.30
N HIS A 502 -11.49 -8.78 -2.37
CA HIS A 502 -12.85 -8.51 -1.89
C HIS A 502 -13.81 -8.21 -3.03
N TRP A 503 -13.41 -7.33 -3.96
CA TRP A 503 -14.22 -7.00 -5.13
C TRP A 503 -14.45 -8.21 -6.05
N ASN A 504 -13.37 -8.89 -6.43
CA ASN A 504 -13.42 -9.97 -7.40
C ASN A 504 -14.21 -11.18 -6.91
N GLU A 505 -14.11 -11.49 -5.62
CA GLU A 505 -14.75 -12.63 -4.98
C GLU A 505 -16.06 -12.25 -4.29
N LYS A 506 -16.51 -10.99 -4.44
CA LYS A 506 -17.65 -10.34 -3.79
C LYS A 506 -17.54 -10.18 -2.27
N ARG A 507 -16.74 -11.02 -1.63
CA ARG A 507 -16.39 -10.97 -0.21
C ARG A 507 -14.97 -11.49 -0.02
N LEU A 508 -14.29 -11.06 1.04
CA LEU A 508 -13.01 -11.66 1.40
C LEU A 508 -13.25 -13.09 1.87
N PRO A 509 -12.50 -14.10 1.36
CA PRO A 509 -12.61 -15.47 1.83
C PRO A 509 -12.55 -15.54 3.34
N GLU A 510 -13.47 -16.26 3.95
CA GLU A 510 -13.49 -16.46 5.40
C GLU A 510 -12.36 -17.37 5.86
N GLN A 511 -12.03 -18.36 5.04
CA GLN A 511 -10.95 -19.29 5.32
C GLN A 511 -9.59 -18.70 4.86
N ARG A 512 -8.57 -18.86 5.70
CA ARG A 512 -7.27 -18.18 5.56
C ARG A 512 -6.42 -18.68 4.40
N ALA A 513 -6.44 -19.98 4.12
CA ALA A 513 -5.70 -20.58 3.00
C ALA A 513 -6.25 -20.08 1.66
N GLU A 514 -7.56 -20.02 1.48
CA GLU A 514 -8.22 -19.44 0.29
C GLU A 514 -7.83 -17.97 0.12
N LEU A 515 -7.90 -17.17 1.20
CA LEU A 515 -7.49 -15.78 1.18
C LEU A 515 -6.01 -15.60 0.76
N TYR A 516 -5.10 -16.35 1.36
CA TYR A 516 -3.68 -16.26 1.04
C TYR A 516 -3.40 -16.72 -0.39
N GLU A 517 -4.15 -17.70 -0.91
CA GLU A 517 -4.08 -18.06 -2.33
C GLU A 517 -4.41 -16.89 -3.22
N SER A 518 -5.56 -16.25 -3.00
CA SER A 518 -6.04 -15.16 -3.83
C SER A 518 -5.09 -13.96 -3.81
N ILE A 519 -4.51 -13.64 -2.65
CA ILE A 519 -3.50 -12.58 -2.53
C ILE A 519 -2.23 -12.94 -3.30
N LEU A 520 -1.68 -14.15 -3.12
CA LEU A 520 -0.45 -14.57 -3.80
C LEU A 520 -0.62 -14.69 -5.32
N LEU A 521 -1.80 -15.14 -5.77
CA LEU A 521 -2.15 -15.18 -7.19
C LEU A 521 -2.25 -13.76 -7.76
N TRP A 522 -2.87 -12.83 -7.03
CA TRP A 522 -2.93 -11.43 -7.47
C TRP A 522 -1.53 -10.78 -7.53
N LEU A 523 -0.70 -10.97 -6.50
CA LEU A 523 0.66 -10.43 -6.45
C LEU A 523 1.52 -10.97 -7.59
N SER A 524 1.46 -12.28 -7.85
CA SER A 524 2.22 -12.91 -8.93
C SER A 524 1.75 -12.45 -10.32
N ARG A 525 0.48 -12.05 -10.47
CA ARG A 525 -0.11 -11.49 -11.71
C ARG A 525 0.16 -10.01 -11.93
N SER A 526 0.49 -9.27 -10.87
CA SER A 526 0.61 -7.80 -10.91
C SER A 526 1.65 -7.27 -11.93
N ARG A 527 2.57 -8.13 -12.43
CA ARG A 527 3.63 -7.76 -13.40
C ARG A 527 3.87 -8.74 -14.57
N GLU A 528 2.87 -9.52 -15.00
CA GLU A 528 3.00 -10.52 -16.09
C GLU A 528 3.56 -10.03 -17.45
N LEU A 529 3.54 -8.73 -17.74
CA LEU A 529 3.88 -8.19 -19.06
C LEU A 529 5.39 -7.96 -19.31
N ARG A 530 6.29 -8.37 -18.41
CA ARG A 530 7.74 -8.30 -18.66
C ARG A 530 8.18 -9.44 -19.59
N PRO A 531 8.73 -9.16 -20.79
CA PRO A 531 9.22 -10.20 -21.69
C PRO A 531 10.28 -11.08 -21.00
N GLY A 532 10.10 -12.40 -21.00
CA GLY A 532 11.03 -13.36 -20.41
C GLY A 532 10.76 -13.79 -18.96
N ARG A 533 9.74 -13.22 -18.29
CA ARG A 533 9.34 -13.63 -16.93
C ARG A 533 8.58 -14.96 -16.94
N ALA A 534 8.79 -15.77 -15.91
CA ALA A 534 7.97 -16.96 -15.66
C ALA A 534 6.50 -16.60 -15.38
N GLY A 535 5.56 -17.43 -15.83
CA GLY A 535 4.13 -17.28 -15.51
C GLY A 535 3.86 -17.41 -14.00
N PRO A 536 2.74 -16.84 -13.50
CA PRO A 536 2.45 -16.80 -12.06
C PRO A 536 2.39 -18.19 -11.42
N GLU A 537 1.85 -19.19 -12.13
CA GLU A 537 1.79 -20.57 -11.64
C GLU A 537 3.19 -21.14 -11.41
N ARG A 538 4.12 -20.89 -12.34
CA ARG A 538 5.51 -21.33 -12.23
C ARG A 538 6.24 -20.60 -11.11
N SER A 539 6.06 -19.28 -10.98
CA SER A 539 6.67 -18.52 -9.88
C SER A 539 6.20 -19.05 -8.52
N LEU A 540 4.91 -19.28 -8.35
CA LEU A 540 4.37 -19.82 -7.10
C LEU A 540 4.84 -21.25 -6.83
N GLU A 541 5.00 -22.09 -7.85
CA GLU A 541 5.57 -23.44 -7.71
C GLU A 541 6.99 -23.40 -7.13
N VAL A 542 7.88 -22.54 -7.67
CA VAL A 542 9.25 -22.38 -7.17
C VAL A 542 9.25 -21.87 -5.73
N LEU A 543 8.39 -20.89 -5.42
CA LEU A 543 8.28 -20.33 -4.07
C LEU A 543 7.69 -21.32 -3.05
N ARG A 544 6.83 -22.26 -3.45
CA ARG A 544 6.35 -23.37 -2.59
C ARG A 544 7.50 -24.26 -2.14
N THR A 545 8.39 -24.62 -3.07
CA THR A 545 9.57 -25.44 -2.75
C THR A 545 10.51 -24.71 -1.80
N LEU A 546 10.78 -23.42 -2.05
CA LEU A 546 11.58 -22.60 -1.14
C LEU A 546 10.95 -22.48 0.26
N ALA A 547 9.64 -22.22 0.33
CA ALA A 547 8.91 -22.09 1.58
C ALA A 547 8.99 -23.37 2.43
N LEU A 548 8.77 -24.53 1.80
CA LEU A 548 8.90 -25.81 2.48
C LEU A 548 10.34 -26.08 2.93
N ALA A 549 11.34 -25.77 2.10
CA ALA A 549 12.74 -25.92 2.47
C ALA A 549 13.10 -25.04 3.69
N MET A 550 12.68 -23.77 3.69
CA MET A 550 12.86 -22.84 4.81
C MET A 550 12.12 -23.28 6.08
N GLN A 551 10.97 -23.94 5.95
CA GLN A 551 10.23 -24.52 7.07
C GLN A 551 10.89 -25.79 7.64
N ASN A 552 11.56 -26.56 6.79
CA ASN A 552 12.04 -27.92 7.08
C ASN A 552 13.55 -28.02 7.39
N VAL A 553 14.22 -26.88 7.66
CA VAL A 553 15.67 -26.86 7.95
C VAL A 553 16.00 -27.59 9.26
N GLU A 554 17.19 -28.17 9.33
CA GLU A 554 17.75 -28.75 10.56
C GLU A 554 17.84 -27.66 11.64
N GLY A 555 17.26 -27.93 12.82
CA GLY A 555 17.13 -26.94 13.91
C GLY A 555 15.88 -26.05 13.85
N GLY A 556 14.97 -26.26 12.90
CA GLY A 556 13.66 -25.61 12.85
C GLY A 556 13.50 -24.58 11.72
N ARG A 557 12.39 -23.84 11.76
CA ARG A 557 12.01 -22.87 10.70
C ARG A 557 13.00 -21.72 10.59
N LYS A 558 13.47 -21.44 9.37
CA LYS A 558 14.16 -20.18 9.03
C LYS A 558 13.19 -19.21 8.37
N VAL A 559 13.15 -17.97 8.87
CA VAL A 559 12.35 -16.88 8.28
C VAL A 559 13.16 -15.99 7.36
N GLN A 560 14.49 -16.13 7.38
CA GLN A 560 15.44 -15.34 6.61
C GLN A 560 16.68 -16.20 6.33
N VAL A 561 17.15 -16.20 5.09
CA VAL A 561 18.23 -17.07 4.60
C VAL A 561 19.10 -16.34 3.59
N THR A 562 20.34 -16.75 3.40
CA THR A 562 21.17 -16.16 2.34
C THR A 562 20.56 -16.48 0.97
N ARG A 563 20.70 -15.55 0.01
CA ARG A 563 20.20 -15.77 -1.35
C ARG A 563 20.78 -17.03 -1.99
N HIS A 564 22.06 -17.26 -1.76
CA HIS A 564 22.75 -18.43 -2.28
C HIS A 564 22.12 -19.73 -1.76
N TRP A 565 21.88 -19.81 -0.45
CA TRP A 565 21.22 -20.98 0.14
C TRP A 565 19.82 -21.17 -0.42
N ALA A 566 19.04 -20.10 -0.57
CA ALA A 566 17.70 -20.17 -1.17
C ALA A 566 17.75 -20.71 -2.61
N ALA A 567 18.73 -20.27 -3.39
CA ALA A 567 18.94 -20.73 -4.76
C ALA A 567 19.34 -22.21 -4.83
N GLU A 568 20.19 -22.68 -3.91
CA GLU A 568 20.54 -24.11 -3.79
C GLU A 568 19.30 -24.98 -3.56
N GLN A 569 18.34 -24.53 -2.74
CA GLN A 569 17.14 -25.30 -2.44
C GLN A 569 16.16 -25.44 -3.61
N ILE A 570 16.22 -24.53 -4.60
CA ILE A 570 15.31 -24.52 -5.75
C ILE A 570 16.01 -24.81 -7.08
N ALA A 571 17.33 -25.07 -7.07
CA ALA A 571 18.14 -25.24 -8.27
C ALA A 571 17.63 -26.36 -9.19
N ASP A 572 17.07 -27.44 -8.61
CA ASP A 572 16.53 -28.58 -9.38
C ASP A 572 15.33 -28.20 -10.26
N LEU A 573 14.65 -27.08 -9.97
CA LEU A 573 13.56 -26.53 -10.79
C LEU A 573 14.07 -25.71 -11.99
N PHE A 574 15.39 -25.55 -12.13
CA PHE A 574 16.01 -24.85 -13.26
C PHE A 574 16.97 -25.80 -14.01
N PRO A 575 16.44 -26.87 -14.65
CA PRO A 575 17.24 -27.82 -15.41
C PRO A 575 17.82 -27.17 -16.68
N ASP A 576 19.05 -27.54 -17.04
CA ASP A 576 19.70 -27.12 -18.29
C ASP A 576 18.97 -27.79 -19.48
N GLU A 577 18.76 -27.06 -20.59
CA GLU A 577 18.41 -27.70 -21.88
C GLU A 577 19.53 -28.68 -22.28
N PRO A 578 19.26 -29.75 -23.07
CA PRO A 578 20.21 -30.82 -23.30
C PRO A 578 21.36 -30.39 -24.23
N ALA A 579 22.31 -29.61 -23.71
CA ALA A 579 23.65 -29.54 -24.25
C ALA A 579 24.41 -30.80 -23.77
N ARG A 580 24.96 -31.56 -24.73
CA ARG A 580 25.65 -32.86 -24.56
C ARG A 580 26.29 -33.02 -23.17
N PRO A 581 26.00 -34.12 -22.45
CA PRO A 581 26.53 -34.34 -21.11
C PRO A 581 28.06 -34.44 -21.19
N THR A 582 28.74 -33.41 -20.68
CA THR A 582 30.16 -33.54 -20.33
C THR A 582 30.22 -34.04 -18.90
N ARG A 583 31.20 -34.90 -18.58
CA ARG A 583 31.41 -35.50 -17.24
C ARG A 583 31.63 -34.49 -16.09
N PHE A 584 31.44 -33.19 -16.33
CA PHE A 584 31.73 -32.08 -15.40
C PHE A 584 30.71 -30.93 -15.46
N SER A 585 29.47 -31.11 -15.92
CA SER A 585 28.45 -30.04 -15.83
C SER A 585 28.18 -29.69 -14.35
N LYS A 586 28.78 -28.59 -13.88
CA LYS A 586 28.77 -28.18 -12.48
C LYS A 586 27.38 -27.69 -12.04
N PRO A 587 26.94 -27.95 -10.78
CA PRO A 587 25.75 -27.38 -10.14
C PRO A 587 25.65 -25.84 -10.19
N SER A 588 26.76 -25.15 -10.50
CA SER A 588 26.89 -23.70 -10.48
C SER A 588 25.95 -22.95 -11.44
N ARG A 589 25.47 -23.57 -12.54
CA ARG A 589 24.62 -22.86 -13.52
C ARG A 589 23.15 -22.84 -13.11
N SER A 590 22.58 -23.95 -12.64
CA SER A 590 21.20 -23.98 -12.13
C SER A 590 21.03 -23.10 -10.90
N ILE A 591 22.04 -23.06 -10.03
CA ILE A 591 22.09 -22.11 -8.91
C ILE A 591 22.07 -20.67 -9.41
N ALA A 592 22.87 -20.32 -10.43
CA ALA A 592 22.87 -18.96 -10.99
C ALA A 592 21.52 -18.57 -11.63
N LEU A 593 20.83 -19.51 -12.29
CA LEU A 593 19.48 -19.29 -12.83
C LEU A 593 18.46 -19.08 -11.70
N ALA A 594 18.56 -19.86 -10.62
CA ALA A 594 17.74 -19.71 -9.43
C ALA A 594 18.00 -18.37 -8.70
N GLU A 595 19.27 -17.94 -8.55
CA GLU A 595 19.63 -16.64 -7.99
C GLU A 595 19.02 -15.50 -8.81
N LYS A 596 19.11 -15.60 -10.15
CA LYS A 596 18.49 -14.64 -11.06
C LYS A 596 16.97 -14.59 -10.91
N PHE A 597 16.31 -15.74 -10.81
CA PHE A 597 14.87 -15.80 -10.56
C PHE A 597 14.49 -15.13 -9.24
N LEU A 598 15.24 -15.36 -8.16
CA LEU A 598 14.99 -14.71 -6.86
C LEU A 598 15.15 -13.19 -6.95
N GLU A 599 16.16 -12.70 -7.67
CA GLU A 599 16.36 -11.26 -7.91
C GLU A 599 15.20 -10.64 -8.70
N GLU A 600 14.69 -11.34 -9.70
CA GLU A 600 13.54 -10.90 -10.49
C GLU A 600 12.26 -10.88 -9.64
N GLU A 601 11.97 -11.93 -8.86
CA GLU A 601 10.77 -11.99 -8.02
C GLU A 601 10.78 -11.00 -6.83
N GLU A 602 11.97 -10.66 -6.29
CA GLU A 602 12.13 -9.55 -5.33
C GLU A 602 11.61 -8.23 -5.89
N LEU A 603 11.81 -7.99 -7.19
CA LEU A 603 11.42 -6.77 -7.87
C LEU A 603 9.97 -6.84 -8.39
N ASP A 604 9.56 -8.01 -8.87
CA ASP A 604 8.37 -8.16 -9.69
C ASP A 604 7.10 -8.44 -8.88
N SER A 605 7.09 -9.48 -8.02
CA SER A 605 5.91 -9.83 -7.22
C SER A 605 5.96 -9.23 -5.82
N GLY A 606 7.16 -9.05 -5.27
CA GLY A 606 7.36 -8.60 -3.88
C GLY A 606 6.89 -9.60 -2.83
N ILE A 607 6.59 -10.85 -3.23
CA ILE A 607 6.26 -11.95 -2.31
C ILE A 607 7.46 -12.27 -1.42
N ILE A 608 8.66 -12.18 -1.99
CA ILE A 608 9.94 -12.22 -1.29
C ILE A 608 10.60 -10.85 -1.30
N VAL A 609 11.39 -10.57 -0.26
CA VAL A 609 12.12 -9.31 -0.11
C VAL A 609 13.54 -9.55 0.36
N ARG A 610 14.42 -8.62 -0.02
CA ARG A 610 15.84 -8.61 0.32
C ARG A 610 16.13 -7.77 1.56
N ARG A 611 16.96 -8.29 2.46
CA ARG A 611 17.64 -7.53 3.53
C ARG A 611 19.14 -7.85 3.50
N GLY A 612 19.98 -6.90 3.10
CA GLY A 612 21.42 -7.15 2.94
C GLY A 612 21.68 -8.20 1.85
N ASN A 613 22.27 -9.34 2.22
CA ASN A 613 22.48 -10.49 1.32
C ASN A 613 21.48 -11.64 1.55
N GLU A 614 20.45 -11.40 2.37
CA GLU A 614 19.46 -12.38 2.75
C GLU A 614 18.12 -12.11 2.08
N VAL A 615 17.39 -13.20 1.86
CA VAL A 615 16.04 -13.26 1.30
C VAL A 615 15.10 -13.79 2.37
N ARG A 616 13.91 -13.22 2.41
CA ARG A 616 12.80 -13.70 3.22
C ARG A 616 11.48 -13.51 2.49
N PHE A 617 10.45 -14.27 2.88
CA PHE A 617 9.09 -13.91 2.52
C PHE A 617 8.72 -12.57 3.16
N TRP A 618 7.97 -11.75 2.42
CA TRP A 618 7.54 -10.44 2.91
C TRP A 618 6.74 -10.57 4.21
N HIS A 619 5.84 -11.56 4.25
CA HIS A 619 5.08 -11.96 5.43
C HIS A 619 5.28 -13.44 5.75
N LEU A 620 5.38 -13.77 7.05
CA LEU A 620 5.57 -15.15 7.51
C LEU A 620 4.40 -16.06 7.09
N SER A 621 3.17 -15.56 7.14
CA SER A 621 2.00 -16.34 6.72
C SER A 621 2.04 -16.77 5.24
N PHE A 622 2.74 -16.04 4.37
CA PHE A 622 2.95 -16.49 2.99
C PHE A 622 3.91 -17.68 2.93
N GLN A 623 4.98 -17.67 3.72
CA GLN A 623 5.87 -18.83 3.86
C GLN A 623 5.10 -20.03 4.41
N GLU A 624 4.33 -19.85 5.48
CA GLU A 624 3.59 -20.93 6.14
C GLU A 624 2.51 -21.52 5.21
N TYR A 625 1.78 -20.67 4.50
CA TYR A 625 0.78 -21.10 3.52
C TYR A 625 1.41 -21.82 2.31
N LEU A 626 2.50 -21.28 1.75
CA LEU A 626 3.18 -21.91 0.62
C LEU A 626 3.80 -23.26 1.01
N ALA A 627 4.32 -23.38 2.24
CA ALA A 627 4.75 -24.66 2.80
C ALA A 627 3.57 -25.63 2.96
N ALA A 628 2.42 -25.18 3.48
CA ALA A 628 1.21 -25.99 3.56
C ALA A 628 0.71 -26.46 2.19
N ARG A 629 0.74 -25.59 1.17
CA ARG A 629 0.43 -25.94 -0.23
C ARG A 629 1.41 -26.95 -0.81
N ALA A 630 2.70 -26.82 -0.53
CA ALA A 630 3.71 -27.79 -0.95
C ALA A 630 3.42 -29.18 -0.35
N ILE A 631 3.09 -29.24 0.94
CA ILE A 631 2.76 -30.49 1.64
C ILE A 631 1.46 -31.10 1.10
N GLY A 632 0.43 -30.28 0.88
CA GLY A 632 -0.84 -30.73 0.30
C GLY A 632 -0.71 -31.27 -1.13
N GLY A 633 0.38 -30.98 -1.83
CA GLY A 633 0.73 -31.56 -3.14
C GLY A 633 1.45 -32.91 -3.07
N LEU A 634 1.93 -33.32 -1.90
CA LEU A 634 2.64 -34.60 -1.71
C LEU A 634 1.66 -35.79 -1.65
N SER A 635 2.16 -37.00 -1.92
CA SER A 635 1.43 -38.24 -1.66
C SER A 635 1.12 -38.39 -0.17
N GLU A 636 0.03 -39.08 0.20
CA GLU A 636 -0.32 -39.30 1.61
C GLU A 636 0.81 -39.97 2.41
N GLN A 637 1.56 -40.88 1.79
CA GLN A 637 2.72 -41.53 2.41
C GLN A 637 3.85 -40.52 2.68
N SER A 638 4.14 -39.64 1.72
CA SER A 638 5.15 -38.59 1.87
C SER A 638 4.74 -37.52 2.89
N GLN A 639 3.46 -37.15 2.93
CA GLN A 639 2.91 -36.27 3.96
C GLN A 639 3.10 -36.88 5.35
N ARG A 640 2.73 -38.16 5.52
CA ARG A 640 2.90 -38.87 6.78
C ARG A 640 4.37 -38.95 7.19
N ALA A 641 5.27 -39.28 6.27
CA ALA A 641 6.71 -39.35 6.55
C ALA A 641 7.29 -38.00 6.97
N LEU A 642 6.84 -36.90 6.37
CA LEU A 642 7.29 -35.55 6.73
C LEU A 642 6.74 -35.09 8.09
N LEU A 643 5.43 -35.23 8.30
CA LEU A 643 4.72 -34.69 9.46
C LEU A 643 4.89 -35.54 10.73
N PHE A 644 4.92 -36.86 10.57
CA PHE A 644 4.94 -37.84 11.67
C PHE A 644 6.18 -38.74 11.66
N GLY A 645 7.18 -38.45 10.83
CA GLY A 645 8.45 -39.17 10.84
C GLY A 645 9.24 -38.97 12.14
N THR A 646 10.55 -39.25 12.11
CA THR A 646 11.44 -39.24 13.29
C THR A 646 11.31 -38.00 14.17
N TYR A 647 11.04 -36.82 13.57
CA TYR A 647 10.97 -35.54 14.29
C TYR A 647 9.56 -35.13 14.73
N LYS A 648 8.50 -35.87 14.34
CA LYS A 648 7.09 -35.56 14.68
C LYS A 648 6.72 -34.08 14.55
N ARG A 649 7.10 -33.49 13.41
CA ARG A 649 7.10 -32.04 13.13
C ARG A 649 5.79 -31.34 13.45
N LEU A 650 4.66 -32.00 13.23
CA LEU A 650 3.34 -31.38 13.44
C LEU A 650 3.09 -30.96 14.91
N TYR A 651 3.87 -31.47 15.86
CA TYR A 651 3.82 -31.07 17.28
C TYR A 651 4.85 -30.00 17.67
N GLU A 652 5.72 -29.59 16.75
CA GLU A 652 6.66 -28.48 16.95
C GLU A 652 5.92 -27.13 16.81
N PRO A 653 6.18 -26.14 17.70
CA PRO A 653 5.48 -24.84 17.66
C PRO A 653 5.53 -24.14 16.31
N GLU A 654 6.65 -24.24 15.58
CA GLU A 654 6.89 -23.61 14.28
C GLU A 654 6.00 -24.17 13.16
N TRP A 655 5.44 -25.36 13.35
CA TRP A 655 4.60 -26.06 12.37
C TRP A 655 3.10 -25.94 12.65
N ARG A 656 2.71 -25.37 13.79
CA ARG A 656 1.31 -25.23 14.20
C ARG A 656 0.47 -24.52 13.14
N GLU A 657 0.94 -23.35 12.70
CA GLU A 657 0.26 -22.55 11.68
C GLU A 657 0.24 -23.25 10.31
N VAL A 658 1.34 -23.92 9.92
CA VAL A 658 1.40 -24.74 8.70
C VAL A 658 0.38 -25.88 8.75
N GLY A 659 0.21 -26.53 9.91
CA GLY A 659 -0.77 -27.60 10.12
C GLY A 659 -2.21 -27.13 9.98
N GLN A 660 -2.53 -25.96 10.54
CA GLN A 660 -3.87 -25.34 10.40
C GLN A 660 -4.16 -25.00 8.94
N LEU A 661 -3.24 -24.30 8.26
CA LEU A 661 -3.37 -23.94 6.84
C LEU A 661 -3.44 -25.17 5.93
N LEU A 662 -2.71 -26.24 6.26
CA LEU A 662 -2.77 -27.52 5.54
C LEU A 662 -4.18 -28.12 5.59
N GLY A 663 -4.89 -27.97 6.72
CA GLY A 663 -6.29 -28.36 6.83
C GLY A 663 -7.16 -27.70 5.76
N GLY A 664 -7.02 -26.38 5.59
CA GLY A 664 -7.68 -25.60 4.54
C GLY A 664 -7.34 -26.09 3.13
N VAL A 665 -6.04 -26.22 2.85
CA VAL A 665 -5.54 -26.71 1.55
C VAL A 665 -6.09 -28.10 1.21
N LEU A 666 -6.11 -29.02 2.18
CA LEU A 666 -6.64 -30.37 1.96
C LEU A 666 -8.17 -30.36 1.82
N TYR A 667 -8.88 -29.46 2.51
CA TYR A 667 -10.33 -29.34 2.40
C TYR A 667 -10.76 -28.97 0.98
N GLU A 668 -10.08 -28.00 0.35
CA GLU A 668 -10.30 -27.61 -1.05
C GLU A 668 -10.11 -28.78 -2.02
N GLN A 669 -9.15 -29.66 -1.72
CA GLN A 669 -8.91 -30.88 -2.50
C GLN A 669 -9.94 -32.00 -2.22
N GLY A 670 -10.78 -31.82 -1.20
CA GLY A 670 -11.88 -32.69 -0.82
C GLY A 670 -11.87 -33.07 0.66
N ARG A 671 -13.04 -32.95 1.32
CA ARG A 671 -13.26 -33.25 2.75
C ARG A 671 -12.57 -34.53 3.25
N LYS A 672 -12.59 -35.61 2.46
CA LYS A 672 -11.98 -36.91 2.84
C LYS A 672 -10.49 -36.80 3.13
N LYS A 673 -9.77 -35.88 2.48
CA LYS A 673 -8.32 -35.69 2.73
C LYS A 673 -8.04 -35.10 4.11
N VAL A 674 -8.91 -34.21 4.60
CA VAL A 674 -8.82 -33.70 5.98
C VAL A 674 -9.11 -34.82 6.97
N ASP A 675 -10.15 -35.63 6.73
CA ASP A 675 -10.46 -36.79 7.56
C ASP A 675 -9.29 -37.77 7.65
N VAL A 676 -8.56 -38.00 6.54
CA VAL A 676 -7.34 -38.82 6.52
C VAL A 676 -6.22 -38.22 7.37
N LEU A 677 -6.02 -36.89 7.34
CA LEU A 677 -5.04 -36.21 8.19
C LEU A 677 -5.40 -36.35 9.67
N ILE A 678 -6.67 -36.12 10.04
CA ILE A 678 -7.13 -36.25 11.43
C ILE A 678 -6.98 -37.70 11.91
N THR A 679 -7.39 -38.66 11.08
CA THR A 679 -7.23 -40.09 11.37
C THR A 679 -5.75 -40.44 11.55
N ALA A 680 -4.84 -39.89 10.74
CA ALA A 680 -3.40 -40.13 10.89
C ALA A 680 -2.84 -39.63 12.23
N VAL A 681 -3.28 -38.46 12.71
CA VAL A 681 -2.90 -37.96 14.05
C VAL A 681 -3.41 -38.90 15.14
N LEU A 682 -4.65 -39.39 15.02
CA LEU A 682 -5.25 -40.31 15.99
C LEU A 682 -4.63 -41.71 15.93
N ASP A 683 -4.21 -42.17 14.75
CA ASP A 683 -3.48 -43.43 14.58
C ASP A 683 -2.08 -43.35 15.17
N GLU A 684 -1.41 -42.21 15.10
CA GLU A 684 -0.14 -41.98 15.81
C GLU A 684 -0.34 -42.00 17.34
N LEU A 685 -1.46 -41.46 17.82
CA LEU A 685 -1.79 -41.41 19.24
C LEU A 685 -2.19 -42.78 19.81
N TYR A 686 -3.03 -43.55 19.11
CA TYR A 686 -3.62 -44.81 19.62
C TYR A 686 -3.07 -46.09 18.95
N GLY A 687 -2.26 -45.97 17.88
CA GLY A 687 -1.88 -47.06 16.99
C GLY A 687 -2.98 -47.41 15.97
N ASN A 688 -2.59 -48.03 14.85
CA ASN A 688 -3.53 -48.53 13.84
C ASN A 688 -4.55 -49.50 14.50
N GLY A 689 -5.82 -49.12 14.53
CA GLY A 689 -6.89 -49.92 15.15
C GLY A 689 -6.81 -50.05 16.68
N GLY A 690 -6.10 -49.16 17.38
CA GLY A 690 -5.99 -49.20 18.85
C GLY A 690 -5.00 -50.24 19.39
N SER A 691 -4.09 -50.75 18.54
CA SER A 691 -3.20 -51.86 18.86
C SER A 691 -2.00 -51.48 19.76
N GLN A 692 -1.91 -50.27 20.30
CA GLN A 692 -0.84 -49.91 21.25
C GLN A 692 -0.91 -50.76 22.52
N SER A 693 0.25 -51.21 23.01
CA SER A 693 0.36 -52.03 24.23
C SER A 693 0.00 -51.30 25.53
N LYS A 694 -0.06 -49.96 25.49
CA LYS A 694 -0.45 -49.10 26.61
C LYS A 694 -1.31 -47.94 26.09
N PRO A 695 -2.41 -47.56 26.78
CA PRO A 695 -3.19 -46.39 26.40
C PRO A 695 -2.34 -45.11 26.45
N PRO A 696 -2.56 -44.14 25.55
CA PRO A 696 -1.82 -42.89 25.53
C PRO A 696 -2.07 -42.10 26.82
N ASN A 697 -1.02 -41.46 27.34
CA ASN A 697 -1.16 -40.62 28.53
C ASN A 697 -1.93 -39.32 28.22
N LEU A 698 -2.42 -38.65 29.25
CA LEU A 698 -3.28 -37.48 29.11
C LEU A 698 -2.58 -36.28 28.47
N ALA A 699 -1.27 -36.11 28.70
CA ALA A 699 -0.49 -35.05 28.06
C ALA A 699 -0.31 -35.26 26.55
N ASP A 700 -0.17 -36.51 26.10
CA ASP A 700 -0.11 -36.85 24.66
C ASP A 700 -1.47 -36.61 23.99
N GLN A 701 -2.55 -37.00 24.67
CA GLN A 701 -3.92 -36.71 24.25
C GLN A 701 -4.16 -35.20 24.12
N ALA A 702 -3.69 -34.40 25.10
CA ALA A 702 -3.76 -32.95 25.06
C ALA A 702 -3.04 -32.33 23.86
N ARG A 703 -1.82 -32.81 23.54
CA ARG A 703 -1.10 -32.31 22.35
C ARG A 703 -1.86 -32.58 21.05
N ALA A 704 -2.43 -33.78 20.93
CA ALA A 704 -3.26 -34.13 19.77
C ALA A 704 -4.54 -33.28 19.71
N VAL A 705 -5.22 -33.08 20.84
CA VAL A 705 -6.44 -32.26 20.94
C VAL A 705 -6.16 -30.81 20.54
N GLY A 706 -5.13 -30.17 21.07
CA GLY A 706 -4.83 -28.77 20.74
C GLY A 706 -4.52 -28.56 19.26
N LEU A 707 -3.78 -29.49 18.66
CA LEU A 707 -3.49 -29.50 17.23
C LEU A 707 -4.74 -29.69 16.38
N LEU A 708 -5.51 -30.76 16.67
CA LEU A 708 -6.70 -31.13 15.89
C LEU A 708 -7.80 -30.08 16.02
N ASP A 709 -8.03 -29.56 17.23
CA ASP A 709 -9.01 -28.50 17.45
C ASP A 709 -8.60 -27.19 16.74
N GLY A 710 -7.29 -26.89 16.69
CA GLY A 710 -6.76 -25.82 15.85
C GLY A 710 -7.16 -25.96 14.37
N ILE A 711 -6.99 -27.15 13.80
CA ILE A 711 -7.39 -27.44 12.41
C ILE A 711 -8.91 -27.34 12.23
N VAL A 712 -9.68 -27.95 13.14
CA VAL A 712 -11.15 -27.97 13.07
C VAL A 712 -11.73 -26.55 13.15
N ARG A 713 -11.19 -25.69 14.02
CA ARG A 713 -11.61 -24.30 14.13
C ARG A 713 -11.23 -23.46 12.92
N ASP A 714 -10.04 -23.64 12.35
CA ASP A 714 -9.67 -22.93 11.12
C ASP A 714 -10.63 -23.29 9.96
N LEU A 715 -11.16 -24.51 9.98
CA LEU A 715 -12.18 -25.00 9.05
C LEU A 715 -13.63 -24.70 9.48
N SER A 716 -13.85 -23.91 10.54
CA SER A 716 -15.18 -23.51 10.99
C SER A 716 -16.02 -22.75 9.96
N PRO A 717 -15.46 -21.94 9.03
CA PRO A 717 -16.25 -21.34 7.94
C PRO A 717 -16.93 -22.38 7.04
N TYR A 718 -16.36 -23.59 6.96
CA TYR A 718 -16.94 -24.72 6.22
C TYR A 718 -17.82 -25.63 7.08
N GLN A 719 -18.06 -25.27 8.35
CA GLN A 719 -18.79 -26.09 9.34
C GLN A 719 -18.24 -27.52 9.43
N TYR A 720 -16.93 -27.67 9.24
CA TYR A 720 -16.30 -28.98 9.20
C TYR A 720 -16.39 -29.68 10.56
N GLN A 721 -16.67 -30.98 10.52
CA GLN A 721 -16.69 -31.86 11.68
C GLN A 721 -15.93 -33.15 11.33
N PRO A 722 -14.92 -33.54 12.14
CA PRO A 722 -14.20 -34.79 11.96
C PRO A 722 -15.14 -36.00 11.98
N SER A 723 -14.95 -36.92 11.04
CA SER A 723 -15.74 -38.16 10.98
C SER A 723 -15.27 -39.24 11.96
N ASP A 724 -14.01 -39.20 12.38
CA ASP A 724 -13.45 -40.14 13.36
C ASP A 724 -13.97 -39.84 14.78
N PRO A 725 -14.73 -40.75 15.42
CA PRO A 725 -15.32 -40.53 16.74
C PRO A 725 -14.28 -40.41 17.86
N ARG A 726 -13.05 -40.94 17.66
CA ARG A 726 -11.97 -40.85 18.65
C ARG A 726 -11.65 -39.38 18.96
N TYR A 727 -11.74 -38.48 17.98
CA TYR A 727 -11.52 -37.04 18.21
C TYR A 727 -12.38 -36.49 19.34
N ARG A 728 -13.71 -36.68 19.29
CA ARG A 728 -14.62 -36.15 20.31
C ARG A 728 -14.40 -36.80 21.68
N GLN A 729 -14.05 -38.08 21.70
CA GLN A 729 -13.74 -38.81 22.92
C GLN A 729 -12.47 -38.24 23.58
N THR A 730 -11.39 -38.11 22.83
CA THR A 730 -10.12 -37.53 23.31
C THR A 730 -10.30 -36.08 23.76
N PHE A 731 -11.03 -35.27 22.98
CA PHE A 731 -11.33 -33.88 23.34
C PHE A 731 -12.05 -33.80 24.69
N THR A 732 -13.10 -34.60 24.87
CA THR A 732 -13.88 -34.65 26.13
C THR A 732 -13.00 -35.04 27.31
N GLU A 733 -12.20 -36.11 27.17
CA GLU A 733 -11.37 -36.61 28.25
C GLU A 733 -10.31 -35.59 28.70
N VAL A 734 -9.69 -34.88 27.75
CA VAL A 734 -8.73 -33.82 28.07
C VAL A 734 -9.41 -32.64 28.76
N MET A 735 -10.59 -32.21 28.30
CA MET A 735 -11.28 -31.03 28.89
C MET A 735 -11.75 -31.26 30.33
N ARG A 736 -12.03 -32.51 30.73
CA ARG A 736 -12.49 -32.85 32.08
C ARG A 736 -11.54 -32.41 33.19
N ILE A 737 -10.24 -32.22 32.93
CA ILE A 737 -9.30 -31.75 33.96
C ILE A 737 -9.62 -30.34 34.50
N PHE A 738 -10.38 -29.56 33.73
CA PHE A 738 -10.77 -28.18 34.05
C PHE A 738 -12.16 -28.11 34.69
N GLU A 739 -12.81 -29.25 34.92
CA GLU A 739 -14.12 -29.33 35.56
C GLU A 739 -13.99 -29.70 37.05
N PRO A 740 -14.78 -29.11 37.96
CA PRO A 740 -14.65 -29.34 39.40
C PRO A 740 -14.73 -30.81 39.81
N GLU A 741 -15.78 -31.53 39.44
CA GLU A 741 -15.96 -32.93 39.87
C GLU A 741 -14.95 -33.90 39.25
N PRO A 742 -14.72 -33.92 37.92
CA PRO A 742 -13.75 -34.84 37.33
C PRO A 742 -12.31 -34.57 37.78
N SER A 743 -11.94 -33.30 37.99
CA SER A 743 -10.58 -32.91 38.39
C SER A 743 -10.13 -33.49 39.73
N LYS A 744 -11.06 -33.81 40.64
CA LYS A 744 -10.77 -34.43 41.95
C LYS A 744 -10.04 -35.77 41.82
N SER A 745 -10.25 -36.46 40.71
CA SER A 745 -9.63 -37.77 40.43
C SER A 745 -8.26 -37.66 39.74
N VAL A 746 -7.86 -36.46 39.31
CA VAL A 746 -6.64 -36.20 38.54
C VAL A 746 -5.61 -35.44 39.39
N PRO A 747 -4.43 -36.02 39.68
CA PRO A 747 -3.38 -35.35 40.44
C PRO A 747 -3.00 -34.00 39.82
N ILE A 748 -2.75 -32.99 40.67
CA ILE A 748 -2.48 -31.61 40.21
C ILE A 748 -1.30 -31.53 39.24
N LYS A 749 -0.22 -32.30 39.48
CA LYS A 749 0.93 -32.36 38.58
C LYS A 749 0.55 -32.81 37.17
N LEU A 750 -0.32 -33.82 37.05
CA LEU A 750 -0.81 -34.31 35.76
C LEU A 750 -1.75 -33.30 35.10
N ARG A 751 -2.56 -32.56 35.86
CA ARG A 751 -3.37 -31.46 35.32
C ARG A 751 -2.49 -30.37 34.72
N ILE A 752 -1.44 -29.95 35.43
CA ILE A 752 -0.48 -28.96 34.95
C ILE A 752 0.22 -29.47 33.69
N GLU A 753 0.79 -30.67 33.70
CA GLU A 753 1.46 -31.27 32.52
C GLU A 753 0.54 -31.35 31.29
N THR A 754 -0.74 -31.68 31.51
CA THR A 754 -1.76 -31.77 30.47
C THR A 754 -2.15 -30.39 29.93
N ALA A 755 -2.34 -29.41 30.81
CA ALA A 755 -2.63 -28.03 30.42
C ALA A 755 -1.44 -27.39 29.69
N GLU A 756 -0.20 -27.65 30.13
CA GLU A 756 1.02 -27.23 29.43
C GLU A 756 1.11 -27.82 28.02
N ALA A 757 0.76 -29.09 27.87
CA ALA A 757 0.66 -29.73 26.57
C ALA A 757 -0.38 -29.08 25.66
N LEU A 758 -1.56 -28.72 26.21
CA LEU A 758 -2.57 -27.94 25.49
C LEU A 758 -2.04 -26.55 25.09
N GLY A 759 -1.38 -25.83 26.01
CA GLY A 759 -0.84 -24.50 25.75
C GLY A 759 0.13 -24.49 24.56
N ARG A 760 1.04 -25.47 24.48
CA ARG A 760 1.96 -25.61 23.35
C ARG A 760 1.27 -25.94 22.03
N ALA A 761 0.29 -26.84 22.05
CA ALA A 761 -0.41 -27.28 20.83
C ALA A 761 -1.51 -26.30 20.37
N GLY A 762 -2.05 -25.52 21.29
CA GLY A 762 -3.18 -24.61 21.13
C GLY A 762 -4.31 -24.95 22.09
N ASP A 763 -4.45 -24.15 23.15
CA ASP A 763 -5.42 -24.42 24.21
C ASP A 763 -6.83 -24.00 23.77
N PRO A 764 -7.77 -24.94 23.57
CA PRO A 764 -9.07 -24.63 23.01
C PRO A 764 -9.93 -23.73 23.90
N ARG A 765 -9.50 -23.51 25.15
CA ARG A 765 -10.21 -22.66 26.09
C ARG A 765 -9.98 -21.16 25.82
N LEU A 766 -8.92 -20.79 25.11
CA LEU A 766 -8.41 -19.40 25.09
C LEU A 766 -8.47 -18.71 23.70
N VAL A 767 -9.22 -19.23 22.73
CA VAL A 767 -8.98 -18.95 21.30
C VAL A 767 -10.05 -18.11 20.59
N ASP A 768 -11.03 -17.56 21.32
CA ASP A 768 -12.18 -16.88 20.71
C ASP A 768 -12.07 -15.34 20.64
N ASP A 769 -10.89 -14.76 20.88
CA ASP A 769 -10.65 -13.30 21.02
C ASP A 769 -11.55 -12.58 22.05
N LYS A 770 -12.39 -13.35 22.75
CA LYS A 770 -13.23 -12.94 23.84
C LYS A 770 -12.51 -13.43 25.09
N LEU A 771 -11.95 -12.49 25.85
CA LEU A 771 -11.75 -12.74 27.27
C LEU A 771 -13.04 -13.39 27.79
N ARG A 772 -12.90 -14.49 28.52
CA ARG A 772 -14.05 -15.19 29.10
C ARG A 772 -14.60 -14.33 30.22
N TRP A 773 -15.58 -13.48 29.90
CA TRP A 773 -16.21 -12.59 30.86
C TRP A 773 -17.16 -13.38 31.76
N VAL A 774 -17.06 -13.15 33.06
CA VAL A 774 -18.03 -13.57 34.08
C VAL A 774 -18.77 -12.33 34.55
N GLU A 775 -20.10 -12.35 34.47
CA GLU A 775 -20.93 -11.26 35.00
C GLU A 775 -20.97 -11.35 36.52
N ILE A 776 -20.59 -10.26 37.18
CA ILE A 776 -20.65 -10.10 38.62
C ILE A 776 -21.80 -9.13 38.92
N PRO A 777 -22.86 -9.59 39.60
CA PRO A 777 -23.98 -8.71 39.94
C PRO A 777 -23.50 -7.62 40.90
N GLY A 778 -23.94 -6.39 40.66
CA GLY A 778 -23.74 -5.29 41.58
C GLY A 778 -24.40 -5.58 42.93
N GLY A 779 -23.85 -4.98 43.98
CA GLY A 779 -24.29 -5.26 45.33
C GLY A 779 -23.56 -4.44 46.38
N LYS A 780 -24.06 -4.55 47.60
CA LYS A 780 -23.48 -3.93 48.78
C LYS A 780 -22.82 -5.01 49.64
N PHE A 781 -21.57 -4.79 50.03
CA PHE A 781 -20.78 -5.75 50.79
C PHE A 781 -19.89 -5.10 51.83
N LEU A 782 -19.45 -5.90 52.79
CA LEU A 782 -18.50 -5.49 53.80
C LEU A 782 -17.09 -5.81 53.29
N MET A 783 -16.34 -4.78 52.89
CA MET A 783 -14.98 -4.87 52.38
C MET A 783 -13.96 -4.79 53.51
N GLY A 784 -12.89 -5.58 53.45
CA GLY A 784 -11.85 -5.68 54.47
C GLY A 784 -12.09 -6.79 55.50
N ALA A 785 -11.38 -6.72 56.63
CA ALA A 785 -11.38 -7.75 57.66
C ALA A 785 -11.33 -7.15 59.08
N GLN A 786 -11.62 -7.96 60.10
CA GLN A 786 -11.45 -7.62 61.52
C GLN A 786 -10.90 -8.79 62.33
N GLN A 787 -10.17 -8.49 63.41
CA GLN A 787 -9.46 -9.49 64.22
C GLN A 787 -10.06 -9.72 65.61
N GLN A 788 -11.10 -8.97 66.01
CA GLN A 788 -11.51 -8.86 67.41
C GLN A 788 -12.65 -9.81 67.80
N ASP A 789 -13.68 -9.94 66.96
CA ASP A 789 -14.92 -10.63 67.32
C ASP A 789 -15.25 -11.76 66.33
N SER A 790 -14.97 -13.00 66.74
CA SER A 790 -15.25 -14.20 65.94
C SER A 790 -16.74 -14.47 65.69
N SER A 791 -17.65 -13.78 66.38
CA SER A 791 -19.09 -13.91 66.19
C SER A 791 -19.65 -12.99 65.10
N THR A 792 -18.83 -12.07 64.58
CA THR A 792 -19.23 -11.09 63.55
C THR A 792 -18.60 -11.40 62.19
N SER A 793 -19.20 -10.86 61.13
CA SER A 793 -18.71 -11.03 59.75
C SER A 793 -17.27 -10.54 59.57
N ASN A 794 -16.59 -11.10 58.57
CA ASN A 794 -15.23 -10.73 58.18
C ASN A 794 -14.19 -10.93 59.30
N TYR A 795 -14.42 -11.86 60.23
CA TYR A 795 -13.43 -12.25 61.24
C TYR A 795 -12.27 -13.03 60.61
N GLU A 796 -11.10 -12.42 60.58
CA GLU A 796 -9.85 -13.01 60.10
C GLU A 796 -8.74 -12.60 61.09
N PRO A 797 -8.38 -13.46 62.06
CA PRO A 797 -7.43 -13.11 63.13
C PRO A 797 -6.00 -12.86 62.62
N ASP A 798 -5.72 -13.24 61.38
CA ASP A 798 -4.48 -13.07 60.64
C ASP A 798 -4.54 -11.97 59.57
N ALA A 799 -5.56 -11.09 59.60
CA ALA A 799 -5.63 -9.89 58.76
C ALA A 799 -4.46 -8.93 59.04
N TYR A 800 -3.93 -8.25 58.03
CA TYR A 800 -2.96 -7.18 58.22
C TYR A 800 -3.63 -5.84 58.57
N ASP A 801 -2.87 -4.90 59.13
CA ASP A 801 -3.40 -3.61 59.60
C ASP A 801 -4.07 -2.79 58.50
N ASP A 802 -3.59 -2.90 57.26
CA ASP A 802 -4.13 -2.19 56.09
C ASP A 802 -5.41 -2.83 55.53
N GLU A 803 -5.81 -4.00 56.03
CA GLU A 803 -7.09 -4.65 55.76
C GLU A 803 -8.21 -4.20 56.73
N LEU A 804 -7.85 -3.42 57.75
CA LEU A 804 -8.75 -2.96 58.81
C LEU A 804 -9.17 -1.49 58.60
N PRO A 805 -10.34 -1.08 59.13
CA PRO A 805 -11.45 -1.91 59.57
C PRO A 805 -12.38 -2.31 58.39
N PRO A 806 -13.31 -3.25 58.59
CA PRO A 806 -14.32 -3.55 57.60
C PRO A 806 -15.23 -2.33 57.37
N HIS A 807 -15.62 -2.07 56.13
CA HIS A 807 -16.47 -0.94 55.78
C HIS A 807 -17.43 -1.29 54.63
N TRP A 808 -18.54 -0.56 54.55
CA TRP A 808 -19.58 -0.84 53.56
C TRP A 808 -19.23 -0.25 52.21
N VAL A 809 -19.21 -1.09 51.19
CA VAL A 809 -18.99 -0.69 49.80
C VAL A 809 -20.16 -1.15 48.94
N GLU A 810 -20.61 -0.28 48.04
CA GLU A 810 -21.57 -0.62 46.98
C GLU A 810 -20.84 -0.60 45.64
N VAL A 811 -20.91 -1.70 44.88
CA VAL A 811 -20.35 -1.82 43.53
C VAL A 811 -21.47 -2.03 42.53
N ASP A 812 -21.41 -1.37 41.38
CA ASP A 812 -22.34 -1.62 40.28
C ASP A 812 -22.03 -2.97 39.61
N SER A 813 -22.94 -3.48 38.77
CA SER A 813 -22.67 -4.72 38.01
C SER A 813 -21.55 -4.50 37.01
N PHE A 814 -20.64 -5.47 36.91
CA PHE A 814 -19.54 -5.46 35.95
C PHE A 814 -19.27 -6.88 35.46
N ASN A 815 -18.43 -6.98 34.44
CA ASN A 815 -17.88 -8.25 33.99
C ASN A 815 -16.41 -8.31 34.35
N ILE A 816 -15.92 -9.46 34.79
CA ILE A 816 -14.49 -9.69 35.07
C ILE A 816 -13.98 -10.86 34.25
N GLY A 817 -12.71 -10.81 33.84
CA GLY A 817 -12.07 -11.96 33.21
C GLY A 817 -12.15 -13.18 34.13
N ARG A 818 -12.56 -14.33 33.60
CA ARG A 818 -12.60 -15.62 34.30
C ARG A 818 -11.22 -16.03 34.81
N TYR A 819 -10.19 -15.71 34.04
CA TYR A 819 -8.78 -15.97 34.31
C TYR A 819 -7.98 -14.65 34.30
N PRO A 820 -6.77 -14.63 34.89
CA PRO A 820 -5.76 -13.62 34.56
C PRO A 820 -5.46 -13.61 33.06
N VAL A 821 -5.02 -12.47 32.54
CA VAL A 821 -4.58 -12.37 31.13
C VAL A 821 -3.42 -13.33 30.91
N THR A 822 -3.53 -14.17 29.89
CA THR A 822 -2.53 -15.19 29.58
C THR A 822 -1.43 -14.66 28.67
N VAL A 823 -0.30 -15.37 28.63
CA VAL A 823 0.79 -15.10 27.67
C VAL A 823 0.28 -15.10 26.23
N GLN A 824 -0.60 -16.04 25.87
CA GLN A 824 -1.19 -16.10 24.52
C GLN A 824 -2.02 -14.86 24.20
N GLU A 825 -2.88 -14.42 25.12
CA GLU A 825 -3.71 -13.23 24.93
C GLU A 825 -2.87 -11.94 24.90
N TYR A 826 -1.77 -11.89 25.67
CA TYR A 826 -0.83 -10.77 25.65
C TYR A 826 0.06 -10.77 24.40
N ALA A 827 0.42 -11.94 23.86
CA ALA A 827 1.17 -12.05 22.62
C ALA A 827 0.43 -11.37 21.47
N VAL A 828 -0.90 -11.47 21.43
CA VAL A 828 -1.74 -10.79 20.44
C VAL A 828 -1.64 -9.26 20.53
N PHE A 829 -1.48 -8.69 21.74
CA PHE A 829 -1.21 -7.26 21.92
C PHE A 829 0.14 -6.85 21.35
N ILE A 830 1.18 -7.66 21.57
CA ILE A 830 2.52 -7.42 21.00
C ILE A 830 2.50 -7.55 19.48
N GLU A 831 1.82 -8.58 18.96
CA GLU A 831 1.68 -8.87 17.53
C GLU A 831 0.87 -7.80 16.78
N ASP A 832 -0.08 -7.14 17.44
CA ASP A 832 -0.86 -6.00 16.92
C ASP A 832 -0.21 -4.64 17.23
N ASP A 833 1.13 -4.62 17.30
CA ASP A 833 1.97 -3.42 17.47
C ASP A 833 1.69 -2.62 18.77
N GLY A 834 1.18 -3.29 19.80
CA GLY A 834 0.77 -2.66 21.06
C GLY A 834 1.85 -1.82 21.75
N TYR A 835 3.12 -2.20 21.65
CA TYR A 835 4.26 -1.43 22.16
C TYR A 835 4.75 -0.32 21.22
N ALA A 836 4.40 -0.38 19.93
CA ALA A 836 4.83 0.57 18.91
C ALA A 836 3.82 1.70 18.67
N GLU A 837 2.60 1.60 19.20
CA GLU A 837 1.56 2.61 19.03
C GLU A 837 1.40 3.52 20.25
N SER A 838 1.82 4.78 20.13
CA SER A 838 1.84 5.75 21.25
C SER A 838 0.48 6.04 21.89
N ARG A 839 -0.63 5.80 21.18
CA ARG A 839 -2.00 6.03 21.69
C ARG A 839 -2.38 5.19 22.90
N TRP A 840 -1.72 4.05 23.12
CA TRP A 840 -1.98 3.18 24.28
C TRP A 840 -1.20 3.58 25.53
N TRP A 841 -0.25 4.50 25.39
CA TRP A 841 0.74 4.79 26.41
C TRP A 841 0.64 6.23 26.88
N LEU A 842 0.99 6.44 28.15
CA LEU A 842 1.31 7.78 28.61
C LEU A 842 2.55 8.30 27.85
N PRO A 843 2.64 9.59 27.50
CA PRO A 843 3.75 10.11 26.69
C PRO A 843 5.15 9.80 27.27
N LYS A 844 5.28 9.78 28.60
CA LYS A 844 6.53 9.44 29.29
C LYS A 844 6.88 7.94 29.31
N GLU A 845 5.91 7.07 29.07
CA GLU A 845 6.08 5.61 29.11
C GLU A 845 6.28 4.99 27.73
N PHE A 846 5.84 5.68 26.67
CA PHE A 846 5.96 5.19 25.30
C PHE A 846 7.43 4.96 24.88
N GLY A 847 7.71 3.80 24.29
CA GLY A 847 9.04 3.45 23.76
C GLY A 847 10.07 3.04 24.83
N ARG A 848 9.76 3.11 26.13
CA ARG A 848 10.67 2.65 27.20
C ARG A 848 10.92 1.13 27.17
N ARG A 849 9.95 0.37 26.66
CA ARG A 849 9.92 -1.11 26.66
C ARG A 849 9.37 -1.61 25.32
N GLN A 850 9.65 -2.87 24.99
CA GLN A 850 9.22 -3.50 23.72
C GLN A 850 8.48 -4.83 23.93
N GLN A 851 8.61 -5.44 25.12
CA GLN A 851 8.00 -6.72 25.49
C GLN A 851 8.08 -6.92 27.02
N PRO A 852 7.28 -7.85 27.60
CA PRO A 852 7.38 -8.31 29.00
C PRO A 852 8.79 -8.76 29.40
N GLU A 853 9.07 -8.78 30.70
CA GLU A 853 10.32 -9.36 31.22
C GLU A 853 10.36 -10.86 30.96
N ASP A 854 11.52 -11.42 30.61
CA ASP A 854 11.68 -12.85 30.31
C ASP A 854 10.69 -13.42 29.26
N TRP A 855 10.18 -12.57 28.36
CA TRP A 855 9.15 -12.92 27.36
C TRP A 855 9.47 -14.18 26.55
N GLN A 856 10.73 -14.37 26.13
CA GLN A 856 11.18 -15.54 25.37
C GLN A 856 10.94 -16.87 26.10
N LYS A 857 11.05 -16.88 27.44
CA LYS A 857 10.70 -18.07 28.24
C LYS A 857 9.19 -18.18 28.41
N GLN A 858 8.50 -17.05 28.59
CA GLN A 858 7.06 -17.04 28.78
C GLN A 858 6.30 -17.61 27.57
N VAL A 859 6.73 -17.32 26.34
CA VAL A 859 6.07 -17.81 25.11
C VAL A 859 6.07 -19.35 24.96
N GLU A 860 6.93 -20.05 25.69
CA GLU A 860 6.92 -21.53 25.76
C GLU A 860 5.72 -22.06 26.59
N HIS A 861 5.08 -21.17 27.36
CA HIS A 861 4.00 -21.45 28.30
C HIS A 861 2.76 -20.57 28.03
N GLN A 862 2.24 -20.66 26.80
CA GLN A 862 1.21 -19.78 26.25
C GLN A 862 -0.04 -19.57 27.13
N ASN A 863 -0.47 -20.58 27.88
CA ASN A 863 -1.69 -20.51 28.69
C ASN A 863 -1.45 -20.23 30.19
N ARG A 864 -0.23 -19.83 30.57
CA ARG A 864 0.03 -19.26 31.91
C ARG A 864 -0.37 -17.78 31.94
N PRO A 865 -0.65 -17.21 33.13
CA PRO A 865 -0.76 -15.77 33.29
C PRO A 865 0.49 -15.05 32.76
N VAL A 866 0.30 -13.93 32.06
CA VAL A 866 1.42 -13.05 31.72
C VAL A 866 1.95 -12.41 33.01
N VAL A 867 3.27 -12.45 33.19
CA VAL A 867 3.98 -11.83 34.32
C VAL A 867 5.10 -10.93 33.80
N GLY A 868 5.82 -10.25 34.70
CA GLY A 868 6.90 -9.34 34.29
C GLY A 868 6.35 -8.13 33.53
N VAL A 869 5.13 -7.71 33.88
CA VAL A 869 4.44 -6.55 33.29
C VAL A 869 4.20 -5.50 34.36
N SER A 870 4.54 -4.26 34.03
CA SER A 870 4.26 -3.09 34.86
C SER A 870 2.77 -2.74 34.86
N TRP A 871 2.35 -1.91 35.81
CA TRP A 871 0.98 -1.39 35.85
C TRP A 871 0.62 -0.61 34.57
N PHE A 872 1.60 0.12 34.02
CA PHE A 872 1.42 0.87 32.76
C PHE A 872 1.23 -0.05 31.55
N GLU A 873 1.96 -1.18 31.49
CA GLU A 873 1.78 -2.22 30.46
C GLU A 873 0.38 -2.84 30.54
N ALA A 874 -0.09 -3.16 31.74
CA ALA A 874 -1.43 -3.70 31.97
C ALA A 874 -2.56 -2.72 31.57
N MET A 875 -2.39 -1.42 31.86
CA MET A 875 -3.30 -0.37 31.42
C MET A 875 -3.30 -0.17 29.90
N ALA A 876 -2.12 -0.17 29.27
CA ALA A 876 -1.99 -0.08 27.81
C ALA A 876 -2.70 -1.24 27.12
N TYR A 877 -2.55 -2.46 27.65
CA TYR A 877 -3.30 -3.64 27.19
C TYR A 877 -4.81 -3.44 27.29
N CYS A 878 -5.34 -2.91 28.40
CA CYS A 878 -6.78 -2.67 28.54
C CYS A 878 -7.32 -1.64 27.54
N LEU A 879 -6.56 -0.56 27.27
CA LEU A 879 -6.91 0.45 26.28
C LEU A 879 -6.94 -0.13 24.86
N TRP A 880 -5.88 -0.88 24.50
CA TRP A 880 -5.83 -1.60 23.23
C TRP A 880 -6.99 -2.58 23.08
N LEU A 881 -7.28 -3.38 24.13
CA LEU A 881 -8.34 -4.37 24.08
C LEU A 881 -9.72 -3.72 23.95
N THR A 882 -9.94 -2.57 24.59
CA THR A 882 -11.16 -1.76 24.42
C THR A 882 -11.36 -1.40 22.94
N ASP A 883 -10.33 -0.84 22.30
CA ASP A 883 -10.39 -0.44 20.90
C ASP A 883 -10.55 -1.65 19.96
N ARG A 884 -9.80 -2.73 20.20
CA ARG A 884 -9.92 -3.98 19.44
C ARG A 884 -11.35 -4.53 19.51
N LEU A 885 -11.91 -4.72 20.70
CA LEU A 885 -13.26 -5.29 20.84
C LEU A 885 -14.36 -4.38 20.26
N ARG A 886 -14.20 -3.05 20.33
CA ARG A 886 -15.12 -2.10 19.67
C ARG A 886 -15.10 -2.28 18.15
N ARG A 887 -13.93 -2.39 17.55
CA ARG A 887 -13.79 -2.59 16.10
C ARG A 887 -14.30 -3.94 15.63
N LEU A 888 -14.20 -4.96 16.48
CA LEU A 888 -14.81 -6.28 16.24
C LEU A 888 -16.34 -6.28 16.46
N GLY A 889 -16.95 -5.17 16.89
CA GLY A 889 -18.37 -5.11 17.22
C GLY A 889 -18.75 -5.93 18.47
N GLN A 890 -17.76 -6.31 19.28
CA GLN A 890 -17.93 -7.15 20.47
C GLN A 890 -18.07 -6.33 21.77
N LEU A 891 -17.77 -5.04 21.71
CA LEU A 891 -17.90 -4.08 22.80
C LEU A 891 -18.76 -2.90 22.36
N LYS A 892 -19.78 -2.54 23.14
CA LYS A 892 -20.65 -1.40 22.85
C LYS A 892 -19.87 -0.08 23.04
N PRO A 893 -20.30 1.02 22.38
CA PRO A 893 -19.67 2.33 22.59
C PRO A 893 -19.68 2.82 24.04
N THR A 894 -20.69 2.41 24.82
CA THR A 894 -20.88 2.72 26.24
C THR A 894 -20.16 1.75 27.17
N GLU A 895 -19.27 0.90 26.66
CA GLU A 895 -18.52 -0.05 27.47
C GLU A 895 -17.02 0.16 27.27
N SER A 896 -16.25 -0.15 28.31
CA SER A 896 -14.79 -0.04 28.31
C SER A 896 -14.15 -1.21 29.06
N ILE A 897 -12.93 -1.57 28.66
CA ILE A 897 -12.07 -2.51 29.38
C ILE A 897 -11.04 -1.73 30.19
N ARG A 898 -10.88 -2.09 31.46
CA ARG A 898 -9.88 -1.53 32.37
C ARG A 898 -9.40 -2.57 33.37
N LEU A 899 -8.39 -2.23 34.17
CA LEU A 899 -8.10 -2.98 35.39
C LEU A 899 -9.31 -2.89 36.36
N PRO A 900 -9.61 -3.96 37.12
CA PRO A 900 -10.60 -3.88 38.18
C PRO A 900 -10.15 -2.88 39.24
N THR A 901 -11.11 -2.22 39.88
CA THR A 901 -10.84 -1.55 41.15
C THR A 901 -10.55 -2.59 42.23
N GLU A 902 -9.87 -2.19 43.31
CA GLU A 902 -9.63 -3.05 44.46
C GLU A 902 -10.95 -3.59 45.04
N ALA A 903 -11.99 -2.76 45.06
CA ALA A 903 -13.31 -3.14 45.56
C ALA A 903 -14.04 -4.11 44.64
N GLU A 904 -14.00 -3.90 43.31
CA GLU A 904 -14.54 -4.86 42.36
C GLU A 904 -13.82 -6.21 42.46
N TRP A 905 -12.49 -6.18 42.62
CA TRP A 905 -11.71 -7.40 42.79
C TRP A 905 -12.10 -8.15 44.07
N GLU A 906 -12.19 -7.46 45.21
CA GLU A 906 -12.59 -8.10 46.47
C GLU A 906 -14.03 -8.61 46.41
N TRP A 907 -14.93 -7.86 45.79
CA TRP A 907 -16.31 -8.29 45.59
C TRP A 907 -16.40 -9.56 44.75
N ALA A 908 -15.64 -9.65 43.67
CA ALA A 908 -15.58 -10.86 42.85
C ALA A 908 -15.08 -12.07 43.66
N ALA A 909 -14.06 -11.88 44.51
CA ALA A 909 -13.53 -12.96 45.35
C ALA A 909 -14.50 -13.36 46.49
N ARG A 910 -15.00 -12.38 47.25
CA ARG A 910 -15.81 -12.60 48.45
C ARG A 910 -17.29 -12.84 48.19
N GLY A 911 -17.90 -12.10 47.26
CA GLY A 911 -19.35 -12.04 47.08
C GLY A 911 -20.11 -11.54 48.31
N ASN A 912 -21.44 -11.69 48.30
CA ASN A 912 -22.33 -11.16 49.35
C ASN A 912 -22.26 -11.90 50.68
N THR A 913 -21.78 -13.14 50.65
CA THR A 913 -21.49 -13.91 51.85
C THR A 913 -19.98 -13.82 52.06
N PRO A 914 -19.46 -13.21 53.14
CA PRO A 914 -18.05 -12.88 53.25
C PRO A 914 -17.17 -14.14 53.31
N ARG A 915 -16.72 -14.61 52.14
CA ARG A 915 -15.84 -15.76 52.01
C ARG A 915 -14.42 -15.36 52.35
N ARG A 916 -13.71 -16.13 53.17
CA ARG A 916 -12.29 -15.90 53.48
C ARG A 916 -11.38 -16.13 52.27
N TYR A 917 -11.71 -17.12 51.44
CA TYR A 917 -11.08 -17.39 50.16
C TYR A 917 -12.13 -17.42 49.04
N PRO A 918 -11.77 -17.32 47.75
CA PRO A 918 -12.74 -17.29 46.65
C PRO A 918 -13.76 -18.44 46.66
N TRP A 919 -13.35 -19.64 47.09
CA TRP A 919 -14.18 -20.84 47.18
C TRP A 919 -14.94 -21.01 48.52
N GLY A 920 -14.77 -20.10 49.48
CA GLY A 920 -15.32 -20.20 50.83
C GLY A 920 -14.27 -20.29 51.95
N ASP A 921 -14.66 -20.84 53.10
CA ASP A 921 -13.82 -20.83 54.32
C ASP A 921 -13.00 -22.10 54.53
N ALA A 922 -13.08 -23.05 53.60
CA ALA A 922 -12.32 -24.29 53.69
C ALA A 922 -10.83 -24.02 53.46
N GLU A 923 -9.98 -24.63 54.29
CA GLU A 923 -8.53 -24.44 54.27
C GLU A 923 -7.88 -24.54 52.86
N PRO A 924 -6.90 -23.68 52.55
CA PRO A 924 -6.20 -23.71 51.28
C PRO A 924 -5.41 -25.01 51.10
N LYS A 925 -5.51 -25.61 49.91
CA LYS A 925 -4.83 -26.86 49.53
C LYS A 925 -4.34 -26.79 48.10
N ALA A 926 -3.34 -27.61 47.78
CA ALA A 926 -2.75 -27.68 46.45
C ALA A 926 -3.76 -28.01 45.32
N GLU A 927 -4.94 -28.55 45.61
CA GLU A 927 -5.99 -28.79 44.61
C GLU A 927 -6.83 -27.54 44.27
N ARG A 928 -6.75 -26.49 45.10
CA ARG A 928 -7.54 -25.24 44.97
C ARG A 928 -6.73 -24.03 44.51
N LEU A 929 -5.43 -23.98 44.79
CA LEU A 929 -4.58 -22.87 44.37
C LEU A 929 -3.11 -23.25 44.25
N ASN A 930 -2.35 -22.39 43.57
CA ASN A 930 -0.89 -22.42 43.53
C ASN A 930 -0.30 -21.43 44.55
N PHE A 931 0.42 -21.90 45.56
CA PHE A 931 0.99 -21.09 46.64
C PHE A 931 2.21 -21.78 47.29
N ASN A 932 2.86 -21.15 48.27
CA ASN A 932 3.97 -21.71 49.06
C ASN A 932 5.18 -22.21 48.25
N SER A 933 5.38 -21.70 47.03
CA SER A 933 6.40 -22.19 46.09
C SER A 933 6.32 -23.70 45.81
N GLN A 934 5.15 -24.33 45.99
CA GLN A 934 4.99 -25.79 45.85
C GLN A 934 5.26 -26.28 44.42
N VAL A 935 4.92 -25.46 43.40
CA VAL A 935 5.25 -25.70 41.99
C VAL A 935 6.52 -24.96 41.58
N GLY A 936 6.81 -23.82 42.20
CA GLY A 936 7.99 -22.98 41.93
C GLY A 936 7.87 -22.04 40.72
N SER A 937 6.68 -21.93 40.12
CA SER A 937 6.37 -20.99 39.03
C SER A 937 4.86 -20.78 38.90
N PRO A 938 4.39 -19.79 38.11
CA PRO A 938 2.98 -19.72 37.71
C PRO A 938 2.56 -20.99 36.94
N THR A 939 1.30 -21.36 37.03
CA THR A 939 0.72 -22.53 36.35
C THR A 939 -0.30 -22.10 35.31
N PRO A 940 -0.60 -22.96 34.30
CA PRO A 940 -1.66 -22.68 33.32
C PRO A 940 -2.97 -22.30 33.99
N VAL A 941 -3.69 -21.33 33.41
CA VAL A 941 -4.95 -20.84 34.01
C VAL A 941 -6.02 -21.93 34.06
N GLY A 942 -6.82 -21.90 35.13
CA GLY A 942 -7.96 -22.77 35.32
C GLY A 942 -7.66 -24.23 35.68
N VAL A 943 -6.40 -24.59 35.97
CA VAL A 943 -6.05 -25.97 36.44
C VAL A 943 -6.54 -26.25 37.86
N TYR A 944 -7.05 -25.23 38.57
CA TYR A 944 -7.62 -25.33 39.92
C TYR A 944 -9.14 -25.07 39.96
N PRO A 945 -9.98 -25.90 39.32
CA PRO A 945 -11.43 -25.65 39.27
C PRO A 945 -12.13 -25.74 40.63
N LEU A 946 -11.49 -26.34 41.65
CA LEU A 946 -11.98 -26.36 43.03
C LEU A 946 -11.70 -25.06 43.80
N GLY A 947 -10.89 -24.16 43.23
CA GLY A 947 -10.60 -22.83 43.77
C GLY A 947 -11.46 -21.71 43.17
N ALA A 948 -12.45 -22.05 42.34
CA ALA A 948 -13.33 -21.09 41.71
C ALA A 948 -14.30 -20.45 42.72
N THR A 949 -14.75 -19.23 42.42
CA THR A 949 -15.92 -18.63 43.07
C THR A 949 -17.21 -19.36 42.63
N PRO A 950 -18.35 -19.19 43.34
CA PRO A 950 -19.65 -19.68 42.87
C PRO A 950 -20.04 -19.18 41.47
N GLU A 951 -19.57 -17.99 41.11
CA GLU A 951 -19.74 -17.36 39.81
C GLU A 951 -18.77 -17.88 38.73
N ASP A 952 -17.92 -18.87 39.07
CA ASP A 952 -16.93 -19.50 38.17
C ASP A 952 -15.75 -18.58 37.78
N VAL A 953 -15.35 -17.66 38.66
CA VAL A 953 -14.07 -16.91 38.52
C VAL A 953 -12.94 -17.71 39.15
N LEU A 954 -11.86 -17.94 38.40
CA LEU A 954 -10.74 -18.78 38.82
C LEU A 954 -9.47 -17.96 39.07
N ASP A 955 -8.56 -18.58 39.82
CA ASP A 955 -7.21 -18.09 40.10
C ASP A 955 -7.19 -16.69 40.78
N LEU A 956 -8.26 -16.32 41.50
CA LEU A 956 -8.29 -15.11 42.35
C LEU A 956 -7.46 -15.26 43.63
N ALA A 957 -7.03 -16.48 43.97
CA ALA A 957 -6.15 -16.74 45.10
C ALA A 957 -4.95 -17.56 44.63
N GLY A 958 -3.75 -17.06 44.90
CA GLY A 958 -2.49 -17.66 44.45
C GLY A 958 -2.24 -17.49 42.94
N ASN A 959 -1.36 -18.32 42.41
CA ASN A 959 -0.84 -18.24 41.03
C ASN A 959 -0.08 -16.94 40.75
N VAL A 960 -0.74 -15.79 40.58
CA VAL A 960 -0.08 -14.48 40.38
C VAL A 960 -0.79 -13.38 41.16
N LEU A 961 -0.03 -12.40 41.62
CA LEU A 961 -0.59 -11.12 42.07
C LEU A 961 -1.23 -10.42 40.87
N GLU A 962 -2.29 -9.65 41.12
CA GLU A 962 -3.02 -8.96 40.06
C GLU A 962 -3.10 -7.46 40.31
N TRP A 963 -2.64 -6.67 39.31
CA TRP A 963 -2.77 -5.21 39.32
C TRP A 963 -4.23 -4.74 39.39
N CYS A 964 -4.51 -3.82 40.31
CA CYS A 964 -5.76 -3.04 40.35
C CYS A 964 -5.56 -1.61 39.84
N ALA A 965 -6.65 -0.92 39.51
CA ALA A 965 -6.60 0.47 39.04
C ALA A 965 -6.15 1.47 40.13
N ASP A 966 -6.40 1.14 41.40
CA ASP A 966 -6.32 2.00 42.57
C ASP A 966 -4.88 2.38 42.93
N GLY A 967 -4.70 3.59 43.44
CA GLY A 967 -3.49 3.95 44.19
C GLY A 967 -3.51 3.26 45.56
N TYR A 968 -2.36 2.76 46.00
CA TYR A 968 -2.25 2.14 47.32
C TYR A 968 -2.13 3.22 48.41
N ASP A 969 -2.94 3.07 49.45
CA ASP A 969 -2.88 3.83 50.70
C ASP A 969 -3.35 2.94 51.86
N GLY A 970 -2.46 2.73 52.84
CA GLY A 970 -2.74 1.92 54.03
C GLY A 970 -3.82 2.53 54.93
N GLY A 971 -4.04 3.85 54.87
CA GLY A 971 -5.11 4.54 55.61
C GLY A 971 -6.47 4.56 54.90
N TYR A 972 -6.56 4.04 53.67
CA TYR A 972 -7.76 4.17 52.83
C TYR A 972 -9.00 3.54 53.45
N TYR A 973 -8.90 2.33 54.01
CA TYR A 973 -10.03 1.62 54.61
C TYR A 973 -10.59 2.37 55.83
N GLN A 974 -9.71 2.95 56.66
CA GLN A 974 -10.11 3.78 57.79
C GLN A 974 -10.86 5.04 57.33
N ALA A 975 -10.42 5.68 56.24
CA ALA A 975 -11.10 6.83 55.65
C ALA A 975 -12.49 6.44 55.12
N CYS A 976 -12.61 5.33 54.39
CA CYS A 976 -13.89 4.82 53.90
C CYS A 976 -14.85 4.44 55.04
N HIS A 977 -14.35 3.78 56.09
CA HIS A 977 -15.15 3.43 57.27
C HIS A 977 -15.79 4.65 57.92
N SER A 978 -15.06 5.78 57.99
CA SER A 978 -15.59 7.02 58.56
C SER A 978 -16.69 7.69 57.74
N GLN A 979 -16.83 7.33 56.44
CA GLN A 979 -17.79 7.92 55.51
C GLN A 979 -19.10 7.10 55.40
N GLY A 980 -19.16 5.92 56.03
CA GLY A 980 -20.32 5.03 55.94
C GLY A 980 -20.26 4.13 54.70
N THR A 981 -21.30 4.17 53.85
CA THR A 981 -21.31 3.37 52.61
C THR A 981 -20.66 4.15 51.47
N VAL A 982 -19.62 3.58 50.87
CA VAL A 982 -18.89 4.18 49.75
C VAL A 982 -19.30 3.48 48.44
N LYS A 983 -19.71 4.24 47.43
CA LYS A 983 -20.15 3.70 46.13
C LYS A 983 -19.02 3.75 45.10
N ASN A 984 -18.74 2.62 44.44
CA ASN A 984 -17.69 2.42 43.43
C ASN A 984 -16.35 3.11 43.79
N PRO A 985 -15.74 2.79 44.94
CA PRO A 985 -14.46 3.39 45.33
C PRO A 985 -13.37 3.07 44.29
N THR A 986 -12.54 4.05 43.94
CA THR A 986 -11.46 3.93 42.95
C THR A 986 -10.06 4.14 43.55
N GLY A 987 -9.95 4.20 44.88
CA GLY A 987 -8.72 4.55 45.60
C GLY A 987 -8.37 6.03 45.43
N GLN A 988 -7.71 6.65 46.42
CA GLN A 988 -7.18 8.00 46.23
C GLN A 988 -5.92 7.95 45.34
N GLY A 989 -5.87 8.75 44.27
CA GLY A 989 -4.77 8.80 43.30
C GLY A 989 -3.48 9.44 43.81
N THR A 990 -3.19 9.39 45.11
CA THR A 990 -2.08 10.12 45.77
C THR A 990 -0.92 9.23 46.21
N GLY A 991 -1.02 7.89 46.08
CA GLY A 991 0.07 6.97 46.39
C GLY A 991 1.10 6.85 45.26
N ALA A 992 2.38 6.66 45.61
CA ALA A 992 3.44 6.31 44.65
C ALA A 992 3.32 4.86 44.13
N ALA A 993 2.70 3.98 44.93
CA ALA A 993 2.46 2.56 44.64
C ALA A 993 1.01 2.30 44.18
N ARG A 994 0.80 1.13 43.56
CA ARG A 994 -0.51 0.64 43.10
C ARG A 994 -0.92 -0.59 43.89
N VAL A 995 -2.22 -0.78 44.05
CA VAL A 995 -2.76 -1.97 44.71
C VAL A 995 -2.53 -3.23 43.86
N VAL A 996 -2.09 -4.31 44.50
CA VAL A 996 -2.08 -5.67 43.93
C VAL A 996 -2.78 -6.67 44.85
N ARG A 997 -3.47 -7.66 44.29
CA ARG A 997 -4.38 -8.55 45.03
C ARG A 997 -4.14 -10.04 44.71
N GLY A 998 -4.66 -10.92 45.58
CA GLY A 998 -4.76 -12.37 45.34
C GLY A 998 -3.61 -13.25 45.86
N GLY A 999 -2.45 -12.66 46.18
CA GLY A 999 -1.23 -13.42 46.47
C GLY A 999 -0.66 -14.08 45.21
N SER A 1000 0.44 -14.82 45.33
CA SER A 1000 1.09 -15.49 44.19
C SER A 1000 1.49 -16.93 44.48
N TRP A 1001 1.98 -17.62 43.45
CA TRP A 1001 2.55 -18.97 43.58
C TRP A 1001 3.66 -19.08 44.64
N SER A 1002 4.35 -17.98 44.94
CA SER A 1002 5.45 -17.95 45.90
C SER A 1002 5.02 -17.58 47.33
N TYR A 1003 3.82 -17.01 47.49
CA TYR A 1003 3.35 -16.43 48.76
C TYR A 1003 2.71 -17.47 49.68
N TYR A 1004 2.64 -17.14 50.97
CA TYR A 1004 1.96 -17.97 51.95
C TYR A 1004 0.44 -17.95 51.77
N ALA A 1005 -0.23 -19.02 52.20
CA ALA A 1005 -1.69 -19.16 52.13
C ALA A 1005 -2.45 -17.98 52.75
N GLY A 1006 -1.95 -17.40 53.84
CA GLY A 1006 -2.56 -16.23 54.49
C GLY A 1006 -2.56 -14.99 53.59
N SER A 1007 -1.55 -14.84 52.73
CA SER A 1007 -1.47 -13.74 51.77
C SER A 1007 -2.37 -13.92 50.53
N CYS A 1008 -3.06 -15.07 50.42
CA CYS A 1008 -4.02 -15.35 49.35
C CYS A 1008 -5.48 -15.23 49.81
N ARG A 1009 -5.72 -14.71 51.03
CA ARG A 1009 -7.07 -14.39 51.53
C ARG A 1009 -7.72 -13.31 50.67
N SER A 1010 -9.04 -13.33 50.56
CA SER A 1010 -9.77 -12.39 49.71
C SER A 1010 -9.64 -10.92 50.16
N ALA A 1011 -9.45 -10.65 51.45
CA ALA A 1011 -9.17 -9.29 51.94
C ALA A 1011 -7.69 -8.89 51.90
N CYS A 1012 -6.73 -9.80 51.72
CA CYS A 1012 -5.30 -9.48 51.82
C CYS A 1012 -4.87 -8.49 50.74
N ARG A 1013 -4.42 -7.31 51.16
CA ARG A 1013 -3.95 -6.23 50.29
C ARG A 1013 -2.42 -6.31 50.16
N ASN A 1014 -1.90 -5.80 49.06
CA ASN A 1014 -0.46 -5.60 48.85
C ASN A 1014 -0.28 -4.35 47.98
N ASP A 1015 0.91 -3.78 48.03
CA ASP A 1015 1.33 -2.68 47.18
C ASP A 1015 2.43 -3.12 46.19
N GLY A 1016 2.48 -2.44 45.05
CA GLY A 1016 3.53 -2.64 44.05
C GLY A 1016 3.95 -1.32 43.40
N ASP A 1017 5.25 -1.20 43.11
CA ASP A 1017 5.76 -0.10 42.29
C ASP A 1017 5.12 -0.18 40.88
N PRO A 1018 4.43 0.86 40.40
CA PRO A 1018 3.81 0.85 39.07
C PRO A 1018 4.80 0.63 37.92
N ASP A 1019 6.09 0.92 38.10
CA ASP A 1019 7.16 0.62 37.13
C ASP A 1019 7.80 -0.76 37.34
N GLY A 1020 7.53 -1.39 38.49
CA GLY A 1020 8.04 -2.69 38.90
C GLY A 1020 7.57 -3.83 38.01
N ARG A 1021 8.44 -4.82 37.84
CA ARG A 1021 8.21 -6.04 37.06
C ARG A 1021 8.85 -7.19 37.81
N ASP A 1022 8.13 -8.28 37.95
CA ASP A 1022 8.61 -9.49 38.61
C ASP A 1022 7.93 -10.74 38.00
N GLY A 1023 8.45 -11.92 38.34
CA GLY A 1023 7.95 -13.20 37.83
C GLY A 1023 6.68 -13.74 38.49
N TYR A 1024 5.96 -12.94 39.28
CA TYR A 1024 4.79 -13.36 40.03
C TYR A 1024 3.64 -12.36 40.03
N THR A 1025 3.78 -11.21 39.38
CA THR A 1025 2.75 -10.17 39.23
C THR A 1025 2.28 -10.09 37.77
N GLY A 1026 0.98 -10.28 37.59
CA GLY A 1026 0.24 -10.14 36.34
C GLY A 1026 -0.99 -9.26 36.53
N PHE A 1027 -2.06 -9.52 35.78
CA PHE A 1027 -3.32 -8.77 35.91
C PHE A 1027 -4.51 -9.51 35.29
N ARG A 1028 -5.72 -9.04 35.62
CA ARG A 1028 -6.94 -9.39 34.90
C ARG A 1028 -7.71 -8.13 34.49
N CYS A 1029 -8.61 -8.29 33.54
CA CYS A 1029 -9.42 -7.19 33.04
C CYS A 1029 -10.83 -7.20 33.64
N ALA A 1030 -11.42 -6.01 33.73
CA ALA A 1030 -12.84 -5.78 33.97
C ALA A 1030 -13.47 -5.05 32.77
N ARG A 1031 -14.68 -5.46 32.39
CA ARG A 1031 -15.54 -4.79 31.41
C ARG A 1031 -16.68 -4.11 32.14
N VAL A 1032 -16.77 -2.80 31.98
CA VAL A 1032 -17.72 -1.95 32.70
C VAL A 1032 -18.52 -1.09 31.73
N GLN A 1033 -19.71 -0.66 32.14
CA GLN A 1033 -20.44 0.40 31.46
C GLN A 1033 -19.81 1.75 31.82
N SER A 1034 -19.57 2.57 30.80
CA SER A 1034 -18.95 3.90 30.88
C SER A 1034 -19.95 4.97 31.30
#